data_AF-A0A5J4QXI3-F1
#
_entry.id   AF-A0A5J4QXI3-F1
#
_cell.length_a   1.000
_cell.length_b   1.000
_cell.length_c   1.000
_cell.angle_alpha   90.00
_cell.angle_beta   90.00
_cell.angle_gamma   90.00
#
_symmetry.space_group_name_H-M   'P 1'
#
loop_
_entity.id
_entity.type
_entity.pdbx_description
1 polymer ?
#
loop_
_entity_poly.entity_id
_entity_poly.type
_entity_poly.pdbx_seq_one_letter_code
_entity_poly.pdbx_strand_id
1 'polypeptide(L)'
;MHLTEDKEFMPFSVISVSASYPDKNILPQAITTTFGHQLREKKWIEINKNFYTRSEVIGIDHASYLNERNIKNGTFNWLVLDYKENQFIFNYLEIAHINSYSTDHMIWVLTFIQKSYASIENKPASNDFKRFYHTILKYLYSTYELRKTDQVSLINKLKQVFFLCINYQDSTEFFSWEKPERILHIDDTKLYQNLSDEVKSRLGYFFTKSDKNEIGKVFNQIAPKLSSRIKEKIVYSGAIASEKLLYRKINNLLYVILLVEDKTEDIINDNMLQKLQQVKLRIVPSITRKTSIVGSDNKQMQLPDIKLSYHFNASENSLYVCDEYSDLDKEKKLFADMVNEVFSVIVQKDFDQKLYIRDLMTPNQSEAFQDAKKDIDYDKNRFDELKEILGENHLNEEQILWDAVVKCKCPENTASPFPWFAQIDWDILSVMLAVSAKQLQQWHNSFEYAQYHSAHNLPLIQEIVQELNLDFRHLNALLSGRLNFEEIYNDWYTRCKNKYADTIKYNVYEILQASDSTTQSRFKAFIDAVDNMNPELSSVSMLFFDVEADVLAKVNNILSSFGYEIITQLDESRNNEWWKLYNSIPLQVRDFKKRLRNKEHADEFIIKDEHYSLLYFNKTIELITKYIQQYPLVEEEDTEASDITASECLLVEDDEKDILTSTLQHMKPTGDPFGALWGQIAPKSILSRGGYKNPALVNNDNAENIGKTGELLMFKKLSKIYEGRVIWVSEYAKEYGHTPDKSAVGYDMHYIDENNDTHYVEVKTSIGNQPEFHITINEIKTAMAYGDRYHVIWITNVSDKNARQYVDLKNIFINFDEDENFFFNSRFKPVLTAFKIAFTLVINEPKHQLIVEKQDETT
;
A
#
# COMPACT_ATOMS: atom_id res chain seq x y z
N MET A 1 -30.75 76.29 20.27
CA MET A 1 -30.07 77.44 20.90
C MET A 1 -29.22 78.08 19.81
N HIS A 2 -29.53 79.33 19.50
CA HIS A 2 -28.87 80.28 18.58
C HIS A 2 -28.17 79.76 17.31
N LEU A 3 -28.87 79.97 16.19
CA LEU A 3 -28.30 80.33 14.90
C LEU A 3 -27.65 81.72 15.00
N THR A 4 -26.38 81.81 14.60
CA THR A 4 -25.73 82.99 14.01
C THR A 4 -25.09 82.47 12.73
N GLU A 5 -25.72 82.67 11.57
CA GLU A 5 -25.38 83.77 10.65
C GLU A 5 -23.87 83.91 10.47
N ASP A 6 -23.30 83.09 9.59
CA ASP A 6 -22.33 83.57 8.62
C ASP A 6 -22.29 82.67 7.38
N LYS A 7 -22.06 83.31 6.24
CA LYS A 7 -22.22 82.82 4.87
C LYS A 7 -21.29 81.64 4.56
N GLU A 8 -21.80 80.41 4.49
CA GLU A 8 -21.08 79.31 3.84
C GLU A 8 -21.59 79.12 2.40
N PHE A 9 -20.66 79.30 1.47
CA PHE A 9 -20.81 79.13 0.03
C PHE A 9 -21.43 77.76 -0.29
N MET A 10 -22.65 77.74 -0.85
CA MET A 10 -23.15 76.52 -1.50
C MET A 10 -22.27 76.23 -2.73
N PRO A 11 -21.70 75.01 -2.90
CA PRO A 11 -20.83 74.67 -4.04
C PRO A 11 -21.57 74.53 -5.39
N PHE A 12 -22.84 74.91 -5.45
CA PHE A 12 -23.71 74.76 -6.61
C PHE A 12 -24.37 76.09 -6.96
N SER A 13 -24.41 76.40 -8.26
CA SER A 13 -25.12 77.56 -8.81
C SER A 13 -26.46 77.11 -9.39
N VAL A 14 -27.55 77.76 -8.96
CA VAL A 14 -28.91 77.53 -9.49
C VAL A 14 -29.13 78.48 -10.67
N ILE A 15 -29.36 77.94 -11.87
CA ILE A 15 -29.68 78.75 -13.06
C ILE A 15 -31.20 78.84 -13.18
N SER A 16 -31.77 79.96 -12.76
CA SER A 16 -33.19 80.28 -12.98
C SER A 16 -33.35 81.03 -14.30
N VAL A 17 -33.97 80.40 -15.29
CA VAL A 17 -34.61 81.14 -16.39
C VAL A 17 -36.08 81.31 -16.01
N SER A 18 -36.37 82.48 -15.43
CA SER A 18 -37.70 83.04 -15.13
C SER A 18 -38.62 82.21 -14.21
N ALA A 19 -38.47 82.41 -12.90
CA ALA A 19 -39.61 82.51 -11.98
C ALA A 19 -39.17 83.26 -10.71
N SER A 20 -39.83 84.39 -10.44
CA SER A 20 -39.63 85.23 -9.25
C SER A 20 -40.42 84.67 -8.07
N TYR A 21 -39.74 84.18 -7.03
CA TYR A 21 -40.23 84.20 -5.65
C TYR A 21 -39.05 84.28 -4.67
N PRO A 22 -39.12 85.11 -3.62
CA PRO A 22 -38.05 85.25 -2.65
C PRO A 22 -38.16 84.20 -1.52
N ASP A 23 -36.98 83.78 -1.06
CA ASP A 23 -36.65 83.18 0.24
C ASP A 23 -36.83 81.68 0.56
N LYS A 24 -35.66 81.12 0.90
CA LYS A 24 -35.30 80.12 1.93
C LYS A 24 -35.42 78.61 1.65
N ASN A 25 -34.27 77.96 1.86
CA ASN A 25 -33.98 76.54 2.16
C ASN A 25 -35.04 75.51 1.76
N ILE A 26 -34.71 74.71 0.74
CA ILE A 26 -35.54 73.61 0.25
C ILE A 26 -35.37 72.39 1.17
N LEU A 27 -36.45 72.00 1.86
CA LEU A 27 -36.54 70.78 2.66
C LEU A 27 -36.64 69.52 1.76
N PRO A 28 -36.13 68.34 2.19
CA PRO A 28 -36.15 67.10 1.39
C PRO A 28 -37.55 66.67 0.90
N GLN A 29 -38.62 67.03 1.63
CA GLN A 29 -40.00 66.73 1.24
C GLN A 29 -40.46 67.47 -0.04
N ALA A 30 -39.77 68.52 -0.48
CA ALA A 30 -40.13 69.24 -1.71
C ALA A 30 -39.79 68.44 -2.99
N ILE A 31 -38.88 67.45 -2.90
CA ILE A 31 -38.32 66.70 -4.04
C ILE A 31 -39.33 65.65 -4.60
N THR A 32 -40.37 65.33 -3.84
CA THR A 32 -41.46 64.41 -4.22
C THR A 32 -42.72 65.13 -4.71
N THR A 33 -42.72 66.47 -4.73
CA THR A 33 -43.84 67.28 -5.24
C THR A 33 -43.70 67.54 -6.75
N THR A 34 -44.76 68.00 -7.40
CA THR A 34 -44.76 68.41 -8.82
C THR A 34 -43.68 69.45 -9.13
N PHE A 35 -43.30 70.28 -8.14
CA PHE A 35 -42.19 71.22 -8.21
C PHE A 35 -40.81 70.52 -8.23
N GLY A 36 -40.63 69.49 -7.40
CA GLY A 36 -39.44 68.62 -7.44
C GLY A 36 -39.29 67.84 -8.74
N HIS A 37 -40.41 67.44 -9.36
CA HIS A 37 -40.42 66.86 -10.71
C HIS A 37 -40.04 67.87 -11.79
N GLN A 38 -40.52 69.12 -11.71
CA GLN A 38 -40.12 70.20 -12.64
C GLN A 38 -38.64 70.57 -12.53
N LEU A 39 -38.08 70.61 -11.31
CA LEU A 39 -36.64 70.79 -11.08
C LEU A 39 -35.81 69.66 -11.72
N ARG A 40 -36.33 68.42 -11.69
CA ARG A 40 -35.75 67.23 -12.32
C ARG A 40 -35.80 67.29 -13.85
N GLU A 41 -36.92 67.70 -14.45
CA GLU A 41 -37.08 67.79 -15.90
C GLU A 41 -36.27 68.93 -16.53
N LYS A 42 -36.07 70.06 -15.81
CA LYS A 42 -35.46 71.27 -16.36
C LYS A 42 -33.96 71.48 -16.08
N LYS A 43 -33.28 70.57 -15.37
CA LYS A 43 -31.81 70.57 -15.18
C LYS A 43 -31.24 71.89 -14.58
N TRP A 44 -31.74 72.32 -13.42
CA TRP A 44 -31.44 73.65 -12.83
C TRP A 44 -30.18 73.76 -11.95
N ILE A 45 -29.48 72.66 -11.67
CA ILE A 45 -28.34 72.63 -10.75
C ILE A 45 -27.06 72.33 -11.56
N GLU A 46 -26.10 73.26 -11.53
CA GLU A 46 -24.75 73.06 -12.06
C GLU A 46 -23.70 73.28 -10.97
N ILE A 47 -22.62 72.48 -11.00
CA ILE A 47 -21.43 72.74 -10.16
C ILE A 47 -20.82 74.06 -10.60
N ASN A 48 -20.57 74.95 -9.65
CA ASN A 48 -19.94 76.22 -9.94
C ASN A 48 -18.46 75.99 -10.28
N LYS A 49 -18.15 75.99 -11.59
CA LYS A 49 -16.82 75.72 -12.15
C LYS A 49 -15.73 76.70 -11.71
N ASN A 50 -16.10 77.83 -11.10
CA ASN A 50 -15.14 78.81 -10.59
C ASN A 50 -14.56 78.42 -9.23
N PHE A 51 -15.18 77.50 -8.50
CA PHE A 51 -14.76 77.09 -7.14
C PHE A 51 -14.34 75.62 -7.08
N TYR A 52 -15.01 74.74 -7.83
CA TYR A 52 -14.70 73.31 -7.85
C TYR A 52 -14.91 72.73 -9.24
N THR A 53 -14.06 71.78 -9.62
CA THR A 53 -14.27 70.91 -10.78
C THR A 53 -15.13 69.71 -10.39
N ARG A 54 -15.84 69.09 -11.35
CA ARG A 54 -16.63 67.85 -11.12
C ARG A 54 -15.79 66.72 -10.50
N SER A 55 -14.49 66.72 -10.77
CA SER A 55 -13.52 65.80 -10.18
C SER A 55 -13.31 66.00 -8.68
N GLU A 56 -13.47 67.20 -8.14
CA GLU A 56 -12.97 67.56 -6.79
C GLU A 56 -13.96 67.34 -5.64
N VAL A 57 -15.15 66.82 -5.93
CA VAL A 57 -16.23 66.61 -4.95
C VAL A 57 -16.57 65.13 -4.87
N ILE A 58 -16.69 64.59 -3.66
CA ILE A 58 -17.10 63.19 -3.43
C ILE A 58 -18.35 63.17 -2.54
N GLY A 59 -19.36 62.42 -2.94
CA GLY A 59 -20.56 62.21 -2.13
C GLY A 59 -20.34 61.24 -0.96
N ILE A 60 -20.97 61.51 0.18
CA ILE A 60 -21.00 60.63 1.36
C ILE A 60 -22.37 60.71 2.05
N ASP A 61 -22.85 59.58 2.56
CA ASP A 61 -24.09 59.52 3.33
C ASP A 61 -23.94 60.29 4.64
N HIS A 62 -25.01 60.92 5.11
CA HIS A 62 -25.01 61.75 6.31
C HIS A 62 -24.57 60.95 7.55
N ALA A 63 -25.09 59.73 7.71
CA ALA A 63 -24.71 58.85 8.80
C ALA A 63 -23.22 58.45 8.74
N SER A 64 -22.68 58.21 7.54
CA SER A 64 -21.27 57.86 7.35
C SER A 64 -20.35 59.03 7.68
N TYR A 65 -20.70 60.23 7.24
CA TYR A 65 -19.94 61.45 7.52
C TYR A 65 -19.88 61.79 9.01
N LEU A 66 -20.95 61.55 9.76
CA LEU A 66 -20.98 61.78 11.21
C LEU A 66 -20.14 60.75 11.98
N ASN A 67 -20.18 59.49 11.57
CA ASN A 67 -19.56 58.38 12.32
C ASN A 67 -18.06 58.22 12.05
N GLU A 68 -17.58 58.54 10.85
CA GLU A 68 -16.20 58.30 10.43
C GLU A 68 -15.31 59.53 10.68
N ARG A 69 -14.75 59.65 11.90
CA ARG A 69 -13.91 60.81 12.29
C ARG A 69 -12.73 61.08 11.35
N ASN A 70 -12.14 60.02 10.77
CA ASN A 70 -10.96 60.14 9.91
C ASN A 70 -11.28 60.71 8.51
N ILE A 71 -12.54 60.68 8.08
CA ILE A 71 -12.97 61.27 6.80
C ILE A 71 -12.88 62.81 6.86
N LYS A 72 -13.04 63.39 8.05
CA LYS A 72 -12.98 64.84 8.28
C LYS A 72 -11.55 65.38 8.32
N ASN A 73 -10.56 64.52 8.50
CA ASN A 73 -9.15 64.90 8.53
C ASN A 73 -8.50 64.91 7.13
N GLY A 74 -9.19 64.37 6.11
CA GLY A 74 -8.75 64.38 4.72
C GLY A 74 -9.37 65.54 3.96
N THR A 75 -8.53 66.31 3.26
CA THR A 75 -8.87 67.47 2.40
C THR A 75 -9.70 67.09 1.16
N PHE A 76 -10.89 66.53 1.36
CA PHE A 76 -11.90 66.32 0.30
C PHE A 76 -13.08 67.26 0.50
N ASN A 77 -13.63 67.73 -0.62
CA ASN A 77 -14.91 68.43 -0.60
C ASN A 77 -16.02 67.38 -0.56
N TRP A 78 -16.46 67.04 0.65
CA TRP A 78 -17.53 66.06 0.87
C TRP A 78 -18.89 66.68 0.59
N LEU A 79 -19.64 66.08 -0.34
CA LEU A 79 -21.05 66.37 -0.52
C LEU A 79 -21.87 65.41 0.37
N VAL A 80 -22.33 65.91 1.51
CA VAL A 80 -23.04 65.10 2.51
C VAL A 80 -24.53 64.99 2.13
N LEU A 81 -24.88 63.96 1.37
CA LEU A 81 -26.22 63.70 0.85
C LEU A 81 -26.41 62.20 0.65
N ASP A 82 -27.47 61.61 1.20
CA ASP A 82 -27.67 60.16 1.15
C ASP A 82 -27.88 59.66 -0.30
N TYR A 83 -27.05 58.69 -0.72
CA TYR A 83 -27.01 58.23 -2.11
C TYR A 83 -28.33 57.62 -2.57
N LYS A 84 -28.99 56.84 -1.71
CA LYS A 84 -30.23 56.11 -2.05
C LYS A 84 -31.35 57.06 -2.47
N GLU A 85 -31.44 58.23 -1.86
CA GLU A 85 -32.49 59.22 -2.13
C GLU A 85 -32.12 60.17 -3.28
N ASN A 86 -30.81 60.30 -3.58
CA ASN A 86 -30.28 61.32 -4.48
C ASN A 86 -29.46 60.75 -5.65
N GLN A 87 -29.57 59.45 -5.94
CA GLN A 87 -28.79 58.76 -6.98
C GLN A 87 -28.80 59.50 -8.33
N PHE A 88 -29.97 60.01 -8.74
CA PHE A 88 -30.11 60.76 -10.00
C PHE A 88 -29.24 62.03 -10.01
N ILE A 89 -29.12 62.74 -8.89
CA ILE A 89 -28.33 63.96 -8.76
C ILE A 89 -26.85 63.63 -8.93
N PHE A 90 -26.36 62.59 -8.24
CA PHE A 90 -24.97 62.14 -8.35
C PHE A 90 -24.60 61.68 -9.76
N ASN A 91 -25.47 60.87 -10.38
CA ASN A 91 -25.26 60.40 -11.75
C ASN A 91 -25.33 61.55 -12.77
N TYR A 92 -26.24 62.51 -12.59
CA TYR A 92 -26.39 63.65 -13.49
C TYR A 92 -25.24 64.66 -13.38
N LEU A 93 -24.76 64.92 -12.16
CA LEU A 93 -23.62 65.80 -11.91
C LEU A 93 -22.26 65.12 -12.12
N GLU A 94 -22.26 63.81 -12.41
CA GLU A 94 -21.08 62.96 -12.57
C GLU A 94 -20.16 62.97 -11.33
N ILE A 95 -20.77 63.11 -10.15
CA ILE A 95 -20.08 63.09 -8.85
C ILE A 95 -20.12 61.65 -8.33
N ALA A 96 -18.96 61.06 -8.05
CA ALA A 96 -18.92 59.75 -7.43
C ALA A 96 -19.31 59.83 -5.95
N HIS A 97 -19.92 58.74 -5.45
CA HIS A 97 -20.38 58.65 -4.08
C HIS A 97 -19.76 57.43 -3.40
N ILE A 98 -19.14 57.62 -2.23
CA ILE A 98 -18.39 56.55 -1.56
C ILE A 98 -19.29 55.43 -1.02
N ASN A 99 -20.50 55.76 -0.59
CA ASN A 99 -21.53 54.77 -0.22
C ASN A 99 -22.29 54.18 -1.41
N SER A 100 -21.95 54.54 -2.65
CA SER A 100 -22.61 53.90 -3.78
C SER A 100 -22.09 52.48 -3.96
N TYR A 101 -23.01 51.54 -4.16
CA TYR A 101 -22.68 50.16 -4.52
C TYR A 101 -22.30 50.00 -6.00
N SER A 102 -21.90 51.10 -6.65
CA SER A 102 -21.52 51.16 -8.05
C SER A 102 -20.02 50.94 -8.18
N THR A 103 -19.64 49.93 -8.97
CA THR A 103 -18.25 49.67 -9.31
C THR A 103 -17.58 50.89 -9.92
N ASP A 104 -18.26 51.60 -10.83
CA ASP A 104 -17.67 52.73 -11.54
C ASP A 104 -17.40 53.92 -10.61
N HIS A 105 -18.29 54.16 -9.65
CA HIS A 105 -18.08 55.19 -8.64
C HIS A 105 -16.91 54.85 -7.71
N MET A 106 -16.79 53.59 -7.26
CA MET A 106 -15.66 53.19 -6.42
C MET A 106 -14.32 53.28 -7.16
N ILE A 107 -14.26 52.84 -8.41
CA ILE A 107 -13.07 52.96 -9.27
C ILE A 107 -12.70 54.43 -9.48
N TRP A 108 -13.71 55.29 -9.70
CA TRP A 108 -13.51 56.72 -9.80
C TRP A 108 -12.95 57.31 -8.50
N VAL A 109 -13.50 56.95 -7.34
CA VAL A 109 -13.05 57.47 -6.03
C VAL A 109 -11.59 57.11 -5.80
N LEU A 110 -11.20 55.86 -6.04
CA LEU A 110 -9.80 55.44 -5.90
C LEU A 110 -8.87 56.19 -6.88
N THR A 111 -9.29 56.36 -8.13
CA THR A 111 -8.52 57.10 -9.15
C THR A 111 -8.38 58.58 -8.79
N PHE A 112 -9.44 59.17 -8.27
CA PHE A 112 -9.43 60.57 -7.86
C PHE A 112 -8.53 60.80 -6.63
N ILE A 113 -8.57 59.90 -5.64
CA ILE A 113 -7.66 59.95 -4.48
C ILE A 113 -6.21 59.86 -4.96
N GLN A 114 -5.89 58.92 -5.85
CA GLN A 114 -4.52 58.79 -6.38
C GLN A 114 -4.04 60.07 -7.08
N LYS A 115 -4.90 60.70 -7.91
CA LYS A 115 -4.54 61.95 -8.59
C LYS A 115 -4.37 63.13 -7.63
N SER A 116 -5.30 63.28 -6.68
CA SER A 116 -5.32 64.40 -5.74
C SER A 116 -4.17 64.34 -4.73
N TYR A 117 -3.73 63.12 -4.41
CA TYR A 117 -2.64 62.85 -3.48
C TYR A 117 -1.45 62.21 -4.21
N ALA A 118 -1.19 62.57 -5.46
CA ALA A 118 0.02 62.13 -6.15
C ALA A 118 1.29 62.67 -5.44
N SER A 119 1.20 63.85 -4.81
CA SER A 119 2.32 64.52 -4.13
C SER A 119 2.79 63.87 -2.83
N ILE A 120 2.10 62.83 -2.33
CA ILE A 120 2.56 62.05 -1.16
C ILE A 120 3.49 60.89 -1.53
N GLU A 121 3.67 60.63 -2.82
CA GLU A 121 4.61 59.63 -3.31
C GLU A 121 6.03 59.91 -2.79
N ASN A 122 6.71 58.85 -2.33
CA ASN A 122 8.04 58.89 -1.72
C ASN A 122 8.16 59.78 -0.46
N LYS A 123 7.03 60.08 0.22
CA LYS A 123 7.05 60.70 1.55
C LYS A 123 6.92 59.66 2.66
N PRO A 124 7.48 59.92 3.86
CA PRO A 124 7.28 59.06 5.02
C PRO A 124 5.79 58.85 5.31
N ALA A 125 5.41 57.61 5.60
CA ALA A 125 4.03 57.22 5.75
C ALA A 125 3.43 57.81 7.03
N SER A 126 2.39 58.64 6.91
CA SER A 126 1.69 59.25 8.05
C SER A 126 0.51 58.39 8.50
N ASN A 127 0.37 58.21 9.82
CA ASN A 127 -0.71 57.42 10.39
C ASN A 127 -2.10 58.01 10.12
N ASP A 128 -2.22 59.34 10.06
CA ASP A 128 -3.50 60.01 9.80
C ASP A 128 -3.98 59.75 8.36
N PHE A 129 -3.08 59.81 7.38
CA PHE A 129 -3.44 59.52 6.00
C PHE A 129 -3.74 58.04 5.77
N LYS A 130 -3.00 57.14 6.43
CA LYS A 130 -3.34 55.70 6.43
C LYS A 130 -4.75 55.46 6.96
N ARG A 131 -5.09 56.05 8.10
CA ARG A 131 -6.44 55.91 8.70
C ARG A 131 -7.53 56.42 7.78
N PHE A 132 -7.31 57.57 7.15
CA PHE A 132 -8.20 58.09 6.12
C PHE A 132 -8.39 57.10 4.96
N TYR A 133 -7.29 56.61 4.36
CA TYR A 133 -7.35 55.67 3.23
C TYR A 133 -7.97 54.33 3.63
N HIS A 134 -7.73 53.85 4.85
CA HIS A 134 -8.34 52.62 5.37
C HIS A 134 -9.86 52.74 5.50
N THR A 135 -10.39 53.93 5.81
CA THR A 135 -11.83 54.18 5.76
C THR A 135 -12.36 54.07 4.33
N ILE A 136 -11.64 54.54 3.31
CA ILE A 136 -12.02 54.34 1.90
C ILE A 136 -12.05 52.84 1.54
N LEU A 137 -11.02 52.10 1.97
CA LEU A 137 -10.94 50.64 1.75
C LEU A 137 -12.10 49.89 2.42
N LYS A 138 -12.59 50.35 3.57
CA LYS A 138 -13.79 49.78 4.21
C LYS A 138 -15.01 49.88 3.29
N TYR A 139 -15.23 51.01 2.63
CA TYR A 139 -16.33 51.17 1.67
C TYR A 139 -16.14 50.35 0.40
N LEU A 140 -14.89 50.21 -0.07
CA LEU A 140 -14.57 49.29 -1.16
C LEU A 140 -14.96 47.84 -0.82
N TYR A 141 -14.65 47.39 0.40
CA TYR A 141 -15.04 46.06 0.87
C TYR A 141 -16.57 45.91 0.96
N SER A 142 -17.28 46.90 1.49
CA SER A 142 -18.75 46.89 1.52
C SER A 142 -19.36 46.76 0.12
N THR A 143 -18.82 47.48 -0.87
CA THR A 143 -19.24 47.36 -2.27
C THR A 143 -18.95 45.97 -2.86
N TYR A 144 -17.83 45.36 -2.49
CA TYR A 144 -17.47 44.00 -2.90
C TYR A 144 -18.42 42.93 -2.29
N GLU A 145 -18.74 43.03 -1.00
CA GLU A 145 -19.61 42.06 -0.30
C GLU A 145 -21.06 42.11 -0.79
N LEU A 146 -21.58 43.30 -1.09
CA LEU A 146 -22.96 43.47 -1.58
C LEU A 146 -23.14 43.02 -3.04
N ARG A 147 -22.06 42.80 -3.79
CA ARG A 147 -22.07 42.42 -5.21
C ARG A 147 -21.70 40.95 -5.45
N LYS A 148 -22.19 40.01 -4.63
CA LYS A 148 -21.84 38.57 -4.71
C LYS A 148 -21.93 37.94 -6.11
N THR A 149 -22.84 38.41 -6.98
CA THR A 149 -23.05 37.86 -8.33
C THR A 149 -22.18 38.49 -9.43
N ASP A 150 -21.51 39.63 -9.17
CA ASP A 150 -20.71 40.37 -10.16
C ASP A 150 -19.32 40.79 -9.62
N GLN A 151 -18.78 40.00 -8.69
CA GLN A 151 -17.47 40.28 -8.07
C GLN A 151 -16.34 40.23 -9.11
N VAL A 152 -16.42 39.32 -10.09
CA VAL A 152 -15.38 39.15 -11.12
C VAL A 152 -15.15 40.42 -11.93
N SER A 153 -16.21 41.14 -12.30
CA SER A 153 -16.13 42.41 -13.05
C SER A 153 -15.44 43.51 -12.23
N LEU A 154 -15.80 43.64 -10.95
CA LEU A 154 -15.16 44.59 -10.02
C LEU A 154 -13.68 44.26 -9.84
N ILE A 155 -13.33 43.00 -9.58
CA ILE A 155 -11.95 42.53 -9.41
C ILE A 155 -11.10 42.84 -10.66
N ASN A 156 -11.63 42.59 -11.86
CA ASN A 156 -10.92 42.90 -13.11
C ASN A 156 -10.66 44.40 -13.30
N LYS A 157 -11.62 45.26 -12.91
CA LYS A 157 -11.43 46.71 -12.92
C LYS A 157 -10.40 47.16 -11.87
N LEU A 158 -10.45 46.60 -10.65
CA LEU A 158 -9.53 46.95 -9.57
C LEU A 158 -8.08 46.59 -9.90
N LYS A 159 -7.81 45.51 -10.66
CA LYS A 159 -6.47 45.17 -11.15
C LYS A 159 -5.81 46.28 -11.97
N GLN A 160 -6.60 47.19 -12.55
CA GLN A 160 -6.10 48.31 -13.36
C GLN A 160 -5.95 49.62 -12.60
N VAL A 161 -6.39 49.68 -11.34
CA VAL A 161 -6.37 50.90 -10.50
C VAL A 161 -5.11 50.93 -9.65
N PHE A 162 -4.60 52.12 -9.38
CA PHE A 162 -3.48 52.32 -8.45
C PHE A 162 -3.98 52.34 -7.00
N PHE A 163 -3.28 51.62 -6.13
CA PHE A 163 -3.53 51.59 -4.70
C PHE A 163 -2.39 52.24 -3.94
N LEU A 164 -2.72 52.82 -2.78
CA LEU A 164 -1.72 53.29 -1.85
C LEU A 164 -1.02 52.08 -1.24
N CYS A 165 0.30 52.05 -1.34
CA CYS A 165 1.14 51.03 -0.76
C CYS A 165 2.26 51.67 0.07
N ILE A 166 2.90 50.84 0.90
CA ILE A 166 4.10 51.18 1.64
C ILE A 166 5.29 50.39 1.11
N ASN A 167 6.46 51.02 1.09
CA ASN A 167 7.75 50.35 0.91
C ASN A 167 8.68 50.73 2.07
N TYR A 168 9.61 49.83 2.41
CA TYR A 168 10.62 50.07 3.45
C TYR A 168 11.91 50.56 2.82
N GLN A 169 12.39 51.70 3.30
CA GLN A 169 13.72 52.24 3.01
C GLN A 169 14.36 52.66 4.33
N ASP A 170 15.53 52.12 4.65
CA ASP A 170 16.27 52.44 5.89
C ASP A 170 15.40 52.38 7.16
N SER A 171 14.67 51.26 7.34
CA SER A 171 13.74 51.02 8.45
C SER A 171 12.59 52.05 8.60
N THR A 172 12.34 52.85 7.57
CA THR A 172 11.23 53.82 7.51
C THR A 172 10.26 53.44 6.39
N GLU A 173 8.95 53.58 6.66
CA GLU A 173 7.90 53.33 5.68
C GLU A 173 7.65 54.58 4.83
N PHE A 174 7.64 54.43 3.51
CA PHE A 174 7.31 55.49 2.55
C PHE A 174 6.05 55.15 1.78
N PHE A 175 5.26 56.16 1.41
CA PHE A 175 4.09 55.97 0.56
C PHE A 175 4.48 55.85 -0.91
N SER A 176 3.81 54.94 -1.62
CA SER A 176 3.87 54.82 -3.08
C SER A 176 2.49 54.52 -3.65
N TRP A 177 2.31 54.77 -4.95
CA TRP A 177 1.11 54.42 -5.69
C TRP A 177 1.46 53.36 -6.73
N GLU A 178 0.98 52.14 -6.56
CA GLU A 178 1.28 51.04 -7.48
C GLU A 178 0.03 50.26 -7.90
N LYS A 179 0.13 49.53 -9.01
CA LYS A 179 -0.91 48.59 -9.40
C LYS A 179 -0.87 47.34 -8.52
N PRO A 180 -2.01 46.67 -8.27
CA PRO A 180 -2.08 45.47 -7.42
C PRO A 180 -1.09 44.36 -7.77
N GLU A 181 -0.75 44.18 -9.06
CA GLU A 181 0.21 43.18 -9.51
C GLU A 181 1.63 43.36 -8.94
N ARG A 182 1.96 44.58 -8.49
CA ARG A 182 3.26 44.96 -7.90
C ARG A 182 3.24 45.10 -6.38
N ILE A 183 2.07 44.97 -5.76
CA ILE A 183 1.87 45.13 -4.32
C ILE A 183 1.65 43.73 -3.72
N LEU A 184 2.36 43.39 -2.65
CA LEU A 184 2.18 42.15 -1.92
C LEU A 184 1.04 42.26 -0.91
N HIS A 185 0.16 41.26 -0.94
CA HIS A 185 -0.83 41.03 0.10
C HIS A 185 -0.22 40.18 1.23
N ILE A 186 -0.26 40.71 2.45
CA ILE A 186 0.19 39.99 3.65
C ILE A 186 -0.91 39.01 4.05
N ASP A 187 -0.79 37.77 3.57
CA ASP A 187 -1.70 36.67 3.88
C ASP A 187 -1.32 35.89 5.16
N ASP A 188 -0.06 36.05 5.61
CA ASP A 188 0.45 35.56 6.89
C ASP A 188 1.14 36.68 7.68
N THR A 189 0.46 37.17 8.72
CA THR A 189 0.94 38.26 9.57
C THR A 189 2.13 37.84 10.43
N LYS A 190 2.18 36.59 10.92
CA LYS A 190 3.27 36.11 11.78
C LYS A 190 4.55 36.01 10.96
N LEU A 191 4.45 35.45 9.75
CA LEU A 191 5.55 35.39 8.78
C LEU A 191 6.10 36.78 8.49
N TYR A 192 5.23 37.75 8.17
CA TYR A 192 5.64 39.13 7.88
C TYR A 192 6.34 39.83 9.06
N GLN A 193 5.85 39.64 10.28
CA GLN A 193 6.44 40.23 11.49
C GLN A 193 7.86 39.70 11.74
N ASN A 194 8.12 38.43 11.42
CA ASN A 194 9.41 37.78 11.62
C ASN A 194 10.45 38.13 10.54
N LEU A 195 10.07 38.84 9.46
CA LEU A 195 11.03 39.28 8.44
C LEU A 195 11.85 40.48 8.94
N SER A 196 13.16 40.46 8.70
CA SER A 196 14.03 41.60 8.96
C SER A 196 13.70 42.78 8.04
N ASP A 197 14.04 43.99 8.48
CA ASP A 197 13.82 45.21 7.68
C ASP A 197 14.55 45.16 6.33
N GLU A 198 15.73 44.54 6.28
CA GLU A 198 16.47 44.31 5.04
C GLU A 198 15.67 43.46 4.06
N VAL A 199 15.03 42.39 4.53
CA VAL A 199 14.21 41.51 3.70
C VAL A 199 12.94 42.22 3.24
N LYS A 200 12.28 42.97 4.12
CA LYS A 200 11.09 43.77 3.79
C LYS A 200 11.40 44.80 2.70
N SER A 201 12.56 45.45 2.74
CA SER A 201 13.00 46.40 1.71
C SER A 201 13.15 45.77 0.32
N ARG A 202 13.54 44.49 0.24
CA ARG A 202 13.77 43.75 -1.02
C ARG A 202 12.50 43.11 -1.58
N LEU A 203 11.49 42.84 -0.75
CA LEU A 203 10.21 42.29 -1.16
C LEU A 203 9.35 43.29 -1.95
N GLY A 204 9.59 44.60 -1.78
CA GLY A 204 8.96 45.67 -2.54
C GLY A 204 7.81 46.33 -1.79
N TYR A 205 6.66 46.45 -2.45
CA TYR A 205 5.52 47.21 -1.95
C TYR A 205 4.51 46.32 -1.21
N PHE A 206 3.93 46.82 -0.13
CA PHE A 206 2.86 46.16 0.63
C PHE A 206 1.62 47.06 0.72
N PHE A 207 0.43 46.48 0.81
CA PHE A 207 -0.77 47.29 1.10
C PHE A 207 -0.66 47.96 2.46
N THR A 208 -1.22 49.16 2.61
CA THR A 208 -1.19 49.89 3.88
C THR A 208 -2.02 49.23 4.99
N LYS A 209 -2.96 48.36 4.61
CA LYS A 209 -3.82 47.56 5.51
C LYS A 209 -3.68 46.08 5.16
N SER A 210 -3.55 45.26 6.20
CA SER A 210 -3.54 43.81 6.11
C SER A 210 -4.51 43.24 7.15
N ASP A 211 -5.67 42.76 6.69
CA ASP A 211 -6.64 42.02 7.50
C ASP A 211 -7.13 40.81 6.70
N LYS A 212 -7.39 39.67 7.34
CA LYS A 212 -7.78 38.44 6.63
C LYS A 212 -9.26 38.41 6.23
N ASN A 213 -10.10 39.14 6.97
CA ASN A 213 -11.56 38.96 6.96
C ASN A 213 -12.34 40.11 6.32
N GLU A 214 -11.73 41.28 6.05
CA GLU A 214 -12.35 42.42 5.38
C GLU A 214 -11.69 42.67 4.02
N ILE A 215 -10.96 43.78 3.86
CA ILE A 215 -10.39 44.18 2.56
C ILE A 215 -9.34 43.18 2.06
N GLY A 216 -8.73 42.37 2.94
CA GLY A 216 -7.83 41.32 2.50
C GLY A 216 -8.48 40.28 1.59
N LYS A 217 -9.79 40.03 1.70
CA LYS A 217 -10.51 39.16 0.75
C LYS A 217 -10.43 39.70 -0.68
N VAL A 218 -10.45 41.02 -0.83
CA VAL A 218 -10.31 41.71 -2.12
C VAL A 218 -8.85 41.67 -2.56
N PHE A 219 -7.91 42.04 -1.69
CA PHE A 219 -6.47 42.04 -1.99
C PHE A 219 -5.96 40.66 -2.43
N ASN A 220 -6.41 39.60 -1.76
CA ASN A 220 -6.10 38.21 -2.10
C ASN A 220 -6.48 37.80 -3.55
N GLN A 221 -7.40 38.54 -4.20
CA GLN A 221 -7.84 38.27 -5.57
C GLN A 221 -7.18 39.16 -6.63
N ILE A 222 -6.66 40.33 -6.22
CA ILE A 222 -6.07 41.32 -7.15
C ILE A 222 -4.54 41.33 -7.10
N ALA A 223 -3.92 40.80 -6.05
CA ALA A 223 -2.50 40.93 -5.78
C ALA A 223 -1.81 39.59 -5.49
N PRO A 224 -0.49 39.49 -5.76
CA PRO A 224 0.32 38.36 -5.31
C PRO A 224 0.41 38.29 -3.78
N LYS A 225 0.46 37.06 -3.25
CA LYS A 225 0.59 36.77 -1.82
C LYS A 225 2.03 36.91 -1.35
N LEU A 226 2.23 37.25 -0.07
CA LEU A 226 3.54 37.19 0.56
C LEU A 226 4.07 35.75 0.59
N SER A 227 3.21 34.79 0.97
CA SER A 227 3.57 33.37 1.03
C SER A 227 4.10 32.82 -0.30
N SER A 228 3.64 33.33 -1.45
CA SER A 228 4.12 32.85 -2.76
C SER A 228 5.52 33.36 -3.13
N ARG A 229 6.02 34.38 -2.44
CA ARG A 229 7.39 34.91 -2.60
C ARG A 229 8.40 34.20 -1.69
N ILE A 230 7.94 33.39 -0.74
CA ILE A 230 8.79 32.65 0.20
C ILE A 230 8.72 31.17 -0.15
N LYS A 231 9.84 30.58 -0.52
CA LYS A 231 9.97 29.14 -0.73
C LYS A 231 10.80 28.57 0.39
N GLU A 232 10.15 27.80 1.26
CA GLU A 232 10.83 26.99 2.26
C GLU A 232 11.07 25.59 1.72
N LYS A 233 12.27 25.07 1.93
CA LYS A 233 12.62 23.68 1.65
C LYS A 233 13.27 23.08 2.88
N ILE A 234 12.69 21.99 3.38
CA ILE A 234 13.31 21.17 4.41
C ILE A 234 14.25 20.18 3.73
N VAL A 235 15.47 20.06 4.26
CA VAL A 235 16.48 19.12 3.80
C VAL A 235 16.86 18.23 4.98
N TYR A 236 16.69 16.93 4.80
CA TYR A 236 17.14 15.90 5.72
C TYR A 236 18.50 15.39 5.23
N SER A 237 19.51 15.38 6.10
CA SER A 237 20.85 14.89 5.74
C SER A 237 21.06 13.44 6.18
N GLY A 238 21.64 12.60 5.31
CA GLY A 238 22.03 11.23 5.64
C GLY A 238 20.90 10.20 5.47
N ALA A 239 21.23 8.93 5.71
CA ALA A 239 20.26 7.83 5.71
C ALA A 239 19.42 7.84 6.99
N ILE A 240 18.21 7.27 6.92
CA ILE A 240 17.34 7.09 8.08
C ILE A 240 17.99 6.07 9.02
N ALA A 241 18.33 6.50 10.24
CA ALA A 241 18.98 5.64 11.23
C ALA A 241 17.99 4.67 11.89
N SER A 242 16.73 5.10 12.06
CA SER A 242 15.65 4.29 12.62
C SER A 242 14.30 4.79 12.12
N GLU A 243 13.38 3.85 11.86
CA GLU A 243 11.97 4.13 11.55
C GLU A 243 11.09 3.33 12.53
N LYS A 244 10.20 4.01 13.25
CA LYS A 244 9.23 3.41 14.20
C LYS A 244 7.90 4.13 14.11
N LEU A 245 6.81 3.54 14.61
CA LEU A 245 5.51 4.21 14.68
C LEU A 245 5.48 5.14 15.91
N LEU A 246 5.11 6.41 15.70
CA LEU A 246 5.12 7.45 16.73
C LEU A 246 4.15 7.15 17.87
N TYR A 247 2.93 6.72 17.56
CA TYR A 247 1.89 6.49 18.58
C TYR A 247 2.33 5.47 19.64
N ARG A 248 3.20 4.51 19.28
CA ARG A 248 3.78 3.52 20.21
C ARG A 248 4.74 4.14 21.24
N LYS A 249 5.14 5.39 21.06
CA LYS A 249 6.01 6.16 21.97
C LYS A 249 5.24 7.15 22.84
N ILE A 250 3.97 7.40 22.56
CA ILE A 250 3.15 8.35 23.32
C ILE A 250 2.53 7.63 24.51
N ASN A 251 3.07 7.87 25.71
CA ASN A 251 2.46 7.37 26.94
C ASN A 251 1.08 7.99 27.13
N ASN A 252 0.11 7.20 27.61
CA ASN A 252 -1.23 7.66 27.93
C ASN A 252 -1.97 8.35 26.77
N LEU A 253 -1.77 7.86 25.55
CA LEU A 253 -2.34 8.41 24.31
C LEU A 253 -3.84 8.72 24.40
N LEU A 254 -4.62 7.85 25.07
CA LEU A 254 -6.05 8.07 25.32
C LEU A 254 -6.33 9.43 25.96
N TYR A 255 -5.58 9.80 27.00
CA TYR A 255 -5.79 11.08 27.69
C TYR A 255 -5.29 12.26 26.86
N VAL A 256 -4.29 12.06 26.02
CA VAL A 256 -3.85 13.09 25.06
C VAL A 256 -4.93 13.33 24.00
N ILE A 257 -5.58 12.28 23.50
CA ILE A 257 -6.72 12.38 22.57
C ILE A 257 -7.88 13.13 23.24
N LEU A 258 -8.24 12.77 24.48
CA LEU A 258 -9.31 13.46 25.21
C LEU A 258 -8.99 14.94 25.46
N LEU A 259 -7.73 15.26 25.80
CA LEU A 259 -7.29 16.66 25.93
C LEU A 259 -7.47 17.42 24.61
N VAL A 260 -7.12 16.80 23.48
CA VAL A 260 -7.29 17.42 22.16
C VAL A 260 -8.78 17.63 21.89
N GLU A 261 -9.61 16.60 22.05
CA GLU A 261 -11.07 16.70 21.82
C GLU A 261 -11.73 17.79 22.67
N ASP A 262 -11.35 17.89 23.95
CA ASP A 262 -11.80 18.94 24.87
C ASP A 262 -11.41 20.35 24.40
N LYS A 263 -10.12 20.58 24.10
CA LYS A 263 -9.64 21.93 23.77
C LYS A 263 -9.94 22.36 22.34
N THR A 264 -10.16 21.43 21.40
CA THR A 264 -10.50 21.75 20.02
C THR A 264 -12.01 21.71 19.74
N GLU A 265 -12.81 21.19 20.68
CA GLU A 265 -14.25 20.93 20.55
C GLU A 265 -14.59 20.03 19.34
N ASP A 266 -13.63 19.22 18.88
CA ASP A 266 -13.77 18.31 17.74
C ASP A 266 -13.51 16.88 18.19
N ILE A 267 -14.37 15.97 17.77
CA ILE A 267 -14.20 14.54 18.03
C ILE A 267 -13.24 13.95 16.99
N ILE A 268 -12.24 13.20 17.46
CA ILE A 268 -11.30 12.47 16.60
C ILE A 268 -12.04 11.26 16.01
N ASN A 269 -12.27 11.30 14.69
CA ASN A 269 -12.89 10.20 13.95
C ASN A 269 -11.87 9.12 13.53
N ASP A 270 -12.38 7.99 13.04
CA ASP A 270 -11.56 6.83 12.66
C ASP A 270 -10.46 7.16 11.63
N ASN A 271 -10.73 8.03 10.67
CA ASN A 271 -9.75 8.45 9.67
C ASN A 271 -8.61 9.27 10.30
N MET A 272 -8.94 10.19 11.21
CA MET A 272 -7.94 10.95 11.97
C MET A 272 -7.11 10.03 12.88
N LEU A 273 -7.75 9.05 13.52
CA LEU A 273 -7.07 8.08 14.35
C LEU A 273 -6.15 7.16 13.54
N GLN A 274 -6.61 6.68 12.38
CA GLN A 274 -5.79 5.86 11.48
C GLN A 274 -4.56 6.63 11.00
N LYS A 275 -4.72 7.92 10.65
CA LYS A 275 -3.60 8.80 10.32
C LYS A 275 -2.61 8.91 11.46
N LEU A 276 -3.08 9.09 12.70
CA LEU A 276 -2.23 9.14 13.89
C LEU A 276 -1.45 7.83 14.11
N GLN A 277 -2.12 6.69 13.96
CA GLN A 277 -1.51 5.36 14.12
C GLN A 277 -0.45 5.07 13.05
N GLN A 278 -0.57 5.68 11.87
CA GLN A 278 0.38 5.52 10.77
C GLN A 278 1.54 6.54 10.78
N VAL A 279 1.61 7.45 11.76
CA VAL A 279 2.69 8.44 11.82
C VAL A 279 4.03 7.74 12.06
N LYS A 280 4.97 7.90 11.14
CA LYS A 280 6.32 7.34 11.24
C LYS A 280 7.28 8.31 11.91
N LEU A 281 7.93 7.89 12.99
CA LEU A 281 9.05 8.56 13.62
C LEU A 281 10.35 8.13 12.94
N ARG A 282 11.07 9.08 12.32
CA ARG A 282 12.32 8.86 11.58
C ARG A 282 13.46 9.66 12.20
N ILE A 283 14.57 8.99 12.49
CA ILE A 283 15.77 9.63 13.05
C ILE A 283 16.77 9.90 11.93
N VAL A 284 17.24 11.15 11.84
CA VAL A 284 18.18 11.60 10.81
C VAL A 284 19.32 12.44 11.41
N PRO A 285 20.55 12.40 10.85
CA PRO A 285 21.69 13.16 11.35
C PRO A 285 21.49 14.68 11.51
N SER A 286 20.76 15.33 10.59
CA SER A 286 20.42 16.74 10.71
C SER A 286 19.21 17.11 9.86
N ILE A 287 18.48 18.13 10.32
CA ILE A 287 17.33 18.71 9.65
C ILE A 287 17.62 20.19 9.44
N THR A 288 17.57 20.65 8.20
CA THR A 288 17.88 22.03 7.85
C THR A 288 16.74 22.65 7.06
N ARG A 289 16.20 23.76 7.54
CA ARG A 289 15.26 24.60 6.80
C ARG A 289 16.04 25.61 5.96
N LYS A 290 15.86 25.52 4.65
CA LYS A 290 16.38 26.48 3.67
C LYS A 290 15.24 27.37 3.23
N THR A 291 15.30 28.64 3.59
CA THR A 291 14.28 29.63 3.22
C THR A 291 14.85 30.53 2.13
N SER A 292 14.17 30.55 0.99
CA SER A 292 14.52 31.44 -0.11
C SER A 292 13.40 32.42 -0.37
N ILE A 293 13.75 33.67 -0.60
CA ILE A 293 12.82 34.77 -0.84
C ILE A 293 13.04 35.27 -2.26
N VAL A 294 11.97 35.39 -3.03
CA VAL A 294 12.00 36.02 -4.35
C VAL A 294 11.71 37.51 -4.16
N GLY A 295 12.72 38.35 -4.33
CA GLY A 295 12.60 39.80 -4.25
C GLY A 295 11.73 40.39 -5.36
N SER A 296 11.46 41.68 -5.27
CA SER A 296 10.73 42.46 -6.28
C SER A 296 11.46 42.50 -7.64
N ASP A 297 12.79 42.33 -7.64
CA ASP A 297 13.64 42.21 -8.83
C ASP A 297 13.67 40.79 -9.43
N ASN A 298 12.81 39.90 -8.94
CA ASN A 298 12.78 38.46 -9.25
C ASN A 298 14.08 37.71 -8.95
N LYS A 299 15.01 38.31 -8.18
CA LYS A 299 16.19 37.58 -7.70
C LYS A 299 15.84 36.79 -6.46
N GLN A 300 16.40 35.58 -6.39
CA GLN A 300 16.23 34.71 -5.24
C GLN A 300 17.32 35.04 -4.22
N MET A 301 16.91 35.46 -3.03
CA MET A 301 17.75 35.64 -1.86
C MET A 301 17.64 34.40 -0.99
N GLN A 302 18.76 33.76 -0.69
CA GLN A 302 18.78 32.69 0.31
C GLN A 302 18.98 33.31 1.68
N LEU A 303 18.09 32.98 2.62
CA LEU A 303 18.30 33.25 4.02
C LEU A 303 19.27 32.20 4.61
N PRO A 304 19.91 32.49 5.75
CA PRO A 304 20.75 31.51 6.44
C PRO A 304 19.99 30.20 6.69
N ASP A 305 20.66 29.09 6.45
CA ASP A 305 20.15 27.75 6.74
C ASP A 305 19.90 27.61 8.26
N ILE A 306 18.67 27.27 8.65
CA ILE A 306 18.28 27.10 10.06
C ILE A 306 18.27 25.61 10.41
N LYS A 307 19.06 25.21 11.40
CA LYS A 307 19.01 23.85 11.94
C LYS A 307 17.75 23.67 12.79
N LEU A 308 16.99 22.61 12.52
CA LEU A 308 15.80 22.25 13.28
C LEU A 308 16.08 21.02 14.15
N SER A 309 15.47 20.99 15.32
CA SER A 309 15.47 19.81 16.20
C SER A 309 14.57 18.70 15.65
N TYR A 310 13.42 19.08 15.07
CA TYR A 310 12.48 18.17 14.42
C TYR A 310 11.69 18.85 13.30
N HIS A 311 10.99 18.06 12.49
CA HIS A 311 10.04 18.55 11.48
C HIS A 311 8.97 17.48 11.19
N PHE A 312 7.69 17.85 11.25
CA PHE A 312 6.61 16.97 10.82
C PHE A 312 6.26 17.17 9.34
N ASN A 313 6.51 16.16 8.52
CA ASN A 313 6.13 16.15 7.11
C ASN A 313 4.72 15.54 6.93
N ALA A 314 3.72 16.41 6.86
CA ALA A 314 2.32 16.02 6.74
C ALA A 314 2.01 15.17 5.48
N SER A 315 2.71 15.39 4.36
CA SER A 315 2.45 14.65 3.12
C SER A 315 2.96 13.21 3.16
N GLU A 316 4.03 12.97 3.92
CA GLU A 316 4.60 11.62 4.13
C GLU A 316 4.08 10.98 5.42
N ASN A 317 3.23 11.69 6.16
CA ASN A 317 2.79 11.33 7.50
C ASN A 317 3.97 10.89 8.41
N SER A 318 5.07 11.64 8.36
CA SER A 318 6.34 11.26 8.97
C SER A 318 6.94 12.41 9.80
N LEU A 319 7.26 12.13 11.06
CA LEU A 319 7.95 13.01 11.98
C LEU A 319 9.46 12.72 11.93
N TYR A 320 10.23 13.70 11.49
CA TYR A 320 11.69 13.62 11.45
C TYR A 320 12.29 14.27 12.69
N VAL A 321 13.24 13.58 13.34
CA VAL A 321 13.96 14.07 14.52
C VAL A 321 15.46 14.01 14.27
N CYS A 322 16.16 15.07 14.65
CA CYS A 322 17.62 15.12 14.60
C CYS A 322 18.20 14.11 15.60
N ASP A 323 19.23 13.35 15.19
CA ASP A 323 19.83 12.29 16.00
C ASP A 323 20.32 12.75 17.38
N GLU A 324 20.74 14.02 17.48
CA GLU A 324 21.11 14.66 18.75
C GLU A 324 19.97 14.74 19.78
N TYR A 325 18.72 14.60 19.33
CA TYR A 325 17.50 14.60 20.15
C TYR A 325 16.72 13.28 20.06
N SER A 326 17.38 12.19 19.66
CA SER A 326 16.74 10.87 19.50
C SER A 326 16.24 10.23 20.80
N ASP A 327 16.83 10.61 21.95
CA ASP A 327 16.44 10.13 23.28
C ASP A 327 15.24 10.93 23.83
N LEU A 328 14.04 10.53 23.39
CA LEU A 328 12.78 11.20 23.74
C LEU A 328 12.46 11.17 25.24
N ASP A 329 13.00 10.19 25.99
CA ASP A 329 12.80 10.09 27.43
C ASP A 329 13.56 11.18 28.19
N LYS A 330 14.71 11.62 27.66
CA LYS A 330 15.43 12.81 28.15
C LYS A 330 14.81 14.11 27.65
N GLU A 331 14.38 14.13 26.38
CA GLU A 331 13.87 15.31 25.69
C GLU A 331 12.33 15.49 25.82
N LYS A 332 11.78 15.28 27.02
CA LYS A 332 10.31 15.23 27.24
C LYS A 332 9.55 16.49 26.77
N LYS A 333 10.16 17.67 26.90
CA LYS A 333 9.56 18.93 26.44
C LYS A 333 9.45 18.97 24.92
N LEU A 334 10.55 18.63 24.25
CA LEU A 334 10.62 18.57 22.80
C LEU A 334 9.67 17.50 22.25
N PHE A 335 9.60 16.34 22.91
CA PHE A 335 8.68 15.29 22.50
C PHE A 335 7.21 15.74 22.62
N ALA A 336 6.86 16.48 23.66
CA ALA A 336 5.52 17.06 23.79
C ALA A 336 5.23 18.10 22.70
N ASP A 337 6.22 18.91 22.30
CA ASP A 337 6.09 19.86 21.18
C ASP A 337 5.83 19.12 19.86
N MET A 338 6.54 18.01 19.62
CA MET A 338 6.33 17.17 18.44
C MET A 338 4.91 16.57 18.41
N VAL A 339 4.46 15.99 19.52
CA VAL A 339 3.12 15.39 19.62
C VAL A 339 2.05 16.46 19.42
N ASN A 340 2.23 17.64 20.03
CA ASN A 340 1.34 18.79 19.85
C ASN A 340 1.21 19.20 18.37
N GLU A 341 2.33 19.27 17.64
CA GLU A 341 2.34 19.60 16.20
C GLU A 341 1.61 18.55 15.36
N VAL A 342 1.85 17.27 15.63
CA VAL A 342 1.18 16.16 14.92
C VAL A 342 -0.35 16.26 15.10
N PHE A 343 -0.83 16.42 16.33
CA PHE A 343 -2.27 16.56 16.58
C PHE A 343 -2.85 17.83 15.95
N SER A 344 -2.14 18.95 16.01
CA SER A 344 -2.58 20.21 15.37
C SER A 344 -2.79 20.04 13.87
N VAL A 345 -1.89 19.33 13.19
CA VAL A 345 -1.99 19.05 11.75
C VAL A 345 -3.10 18.05 11.43
N ILE A 346 -3.25 16.99 12.23
CA ILE A 346 -4.29 15.96 12.01
C ILE A 346 -5.69 16.55 12.19
N VAL A 347 -5.89 17.36 13.22
CA VAL A 347 -7.17 18.03 13.52
C VAL A 347 -7.39 19.27 12.62
N GLN A 348 -6.34 19.77 11.98
CA GLN A 348 -6.35 21.00 11.15
C GLN A 348 -6.75 22.25 11.96
N LYS A 349 -6.38 22.27 13.25
CA LYS A 349 -6.61 23.39 14.16
C LYS A 349 -5.30 23.69 14.90
N ASP A 350 -5.04 24.98 15.10
CA ASP A 350 -3.93 25.41 15.95
C ASP A 350 -4.27 25.05 17.40
N PHE A 351 -3.48 24.16 17.99
CA PHE A 351 -3.59 23.71 19.37
C PHE A 351 -2.21 23.87 20.02
N ASP A 352 -2.12 24.53 21.18
CA ASP A 352 -0.85 24.76 21.89
C ASP A 352 -0.99 24.35 23.36
N GLN A 353 -0.97 23.04 23.62
CA GLN A 353 -1.07 22.46 24.96
C GLN A 353 0.14 21.57 25.28
N LYS A 354 1.31 21.88 24.72
CA LYS A 354 2.57 21.16 24.93
C LYS A 354 2.88 20.85 26.40
N LEU A 355 2.55 21.75 27.34
CA LEU A 355 2.77 21.53 28.78
C LEU A 355 1.84 20.44 29.34
N TYR A 356 0.55 20.48 28.99
CA TYR A 356 -0.40 19.44 29.39
C TYR A 356 -0.08 18.09 28.75
N ILE A 357 0.29 18.07 27.46
CA ILE A 357 0.71 16.84 26.78
C ILE A 357 1.93 16.22 27.49
N ARG A 358 2.94 17.04 27.81
CA ARG A 358 4.12 16.58 28.55
C ARG A 358 3.72 15.91 29.86
N ASP A 359 2.83 16.54 30.62
CA ASP A 359 2.43 16.05 31.94
C ASP A 359 1.55 14.79 31.84
N LEU A 360 0.68 14.70 30.84
CA LEU A 360 -0.10 13.48 30.57
C LEU A 360 0.76 12.30 30.10
N MET A 361 1.90 12.55 29.46
CA MET A 361 2.84 11.49 29.06
C MET A 361 3.74 10.99 30.22
N THR A 362 3.62 11.55 31.42
CA THR A 362 4.30 11.02 32.61
C THR A 362 3.56 9.82 33.22
N PRO A 363 4.21 8.99 34.07
CA PRO A 363 3.58 7.82 34.66
C PRO A 363 2.29 8.16 35.43
N ASN A 364 1.30 7.26 35.38
CA ASN A 364 -0.05 7.49 35.90
C ASN A 364 -0.11 7.77 37.40
N GLN A 365 0.91 7.35 38.16
CA GLN A 365 1.00 7.56 39.59
C GLN A 365 1.59 8.93 39.96
N SER A 366 2.13 9.67 38.99
CA SER A 366 2.75 10.96 39.24
C SER A 366 1.72 12.06 39.53
N GLU A 367 2.09 13.03 40.36
CA GLU A 367 1.27 14.20 40.68
C GLU A 367 0.95 15.03 39.43
N ALA A 368 1.94 15.21 38.54
CA ALA A 368 1.79 15.93 37.28
C ALA A 368 0.73 15.30 36.36
N PHE A 369 0.72 13.97 36.21
CA PHE A 369 -0.31 13.26 35.44
C PHE A 369 -1.70 13.46 36.05
N GLN A 370 -1.83 13.29 37.37
CA GLN A 370 -3.11 13.38 38.05
C GLN A 370 -3.70 14.79 38.01
N ASP A 371 -2.86 15.82 38.08
CA ASP A 371 -3.31 17.20 37.97
C ASP A 371 -3.71 17.56 36.54
N ALA A 372 -2.89 17.19 35.54
CA ALA A 372 -3.24 17.41 34.14
C ALA A 372 -4.54 16.70 33.74
N LYS A 373 -4.78 15.50 34.29
CA LYS A 373 -6.01 14.73 34.05
C LYS A 373 -7.27 15.41 34.61
N LYS A 374 -7.19 16.12 35.74
CA LYS A 374 -8.36 16.79 36.36
C LYS A 374 -8.90 17.94 35.50
N ASP A 375 -8.05 18.51 34.64
CA ASP A 375 -8.36 19.67 33.81
C ASP A 375 -8.95 19.30 32.43
N ILE A 376 -9.18 18.01 32.18
CA ILE A 376 -9.80 17.50 30.94
C ILE A 376 -11.28 17.20 31.22
N ASP A 377 -12.17 17.88 30.52
CA ASP A 377 -13.59 17.54 30.52
C ASP A 377 -13.89 16.53 29.40
N TYR A 378 -14.55 15.42 29.73
CA TYR A 378 -14.88 14.38 28.74
C TYR A 378 -16.09 13.54 29.14
N ASP A 379 -16.84 13.08 28.15
CA ASP A 379 -17.93 12.12 28.35
C ASP A 379 -17.35 10.74 28.70
N LYS A 380 -17.89 10.11 29.76
CA LYS A 380 -17.52 8.76 30.18
C LYS A 380 -17.80 7.72 29.10
N ASN A 381 -18.88 7.87 28.32
CA ASN A 381 -19.16 6.96 27.22
C ASN A 381 -18.11 7.08 26.12
N ARG A 382 -17.67 8.32 25.82
CA ARG A 382 -16.59 8.57 24.85
C ARG A 382 -15.25 8.05 25.36
N PHE A 383 -14.98 8.13 26.66
CA PHE A 383 -13.81 7.50 27.29
C PHE A 383 -13.83 5.98 27.12
N ASP A 384 -14.97 5.33 27.38
CA ASP A 384 -15.11 3.87 27.25
C ASP A 384 -15.04 3.45 25.76
N GLU A 385 -15.60 4.24 24.85
CA GLU A 385 -15.48 4.05 23.39
C GLU A 385 -14.02 4.20 22.92
N LEU A 386 -13.31 5.28 23.29
CA LEU A 386 -11.89 5.44 22.96
C LEU A 386 -11.04 4.37 23.61
N LYS A 387 -11.42 3.89 24.80
CA LYS A 387 -10.78 2.75 25.44
C LYS A 387 -11.04 1.44 24.69
N GLU A 388 -12.15 1.30 23.98
CA GLU A 388 -12.45 0.16 23.10
C GLU A 388 -11.77 0.30 21.74
N ILE A 389 -11.71 1.50 21.16
CA ILE A 389 -11.07 1.78 19.86
C ILE A 389 -9.54 1.75 19.99
N LEU A 390 -8.97 2.38 21.02
CA LEU A 390 -7.53 2.31 21.34
C LEU A 390 -7.18 1.00 22.06
N GLY A 391 -8.18 0.36 22.66
CA GLY A 391 -8.09 -0.93 23.31
C GLY A 391 -8.78 -2.04 22.53
N GLU A 392 -8.72 -1.99 21.20
CA GLU A 392 -8.68 -3.23 20.44
C GLU A 392 -7.50 -4.02 21.02
N ASN A 393 -7.88 -5.01 21.82
CA ASN A 393 -7.04 -5.83 22.68
C ASN A 393 -5.99 -6.59 21.88
N HIS A 394 -4.89 -5.94 21.54
CA HIS A 394 -3.71 -6.64 21.09
C HIS A 394 -2.54 -6.15 21.93
N LEU A 395 -2.25 -6.94 22.99
CA LEU A 395 -0.84 -7.20 23.33
C LEU A 395 -0.09 -7.29 22.00
N ASN A 396 1.04 -6.60 21.85
CA ASN A 396 1.80 -6.78 20.62
C ASN A 396 2.21 -8.26 20.49
N GLU A 397 2.61 -8.71 19.30
CA GLU A 397 2.94 -10.13 19.09
C GLU A 397 3.99 -10.67 20.07
N GLU A 398 4.89 -9.81 20.55
CA GLU A 398 5.88 -10.16 21.58
C GLU A 398 5.21 -10.40 22.95
N GLN A 399 4.34 -9.49 23.36
CA GLN A 399 3.61 -9.54 24.62
C GLN A 399 2.58 -10.67 24.63
N ILE A 400 1.95 -11.00 23.49
CA ILE A 400 1.02 -12.14 23.38
C ILE A 400 1.73 -13.43 23.79
N LEU A 401 2.92 -13.69 23.23
CA LEU A 401 3.71 -14.88 23.57
C LEU A 401 4.03 -14.91 25.06
N TRP A 402 4.62 -13.85 25.57
CA TRP A 402 5.09 -13.84 26.96
C TRP A 402 3.96 -13.81 27.98
N ASP A 403 2.80 -13.26 27.63
CA ASP A 403 1.60 -13.27 28.48
C ASP A 403 1.03 -14.69 28.56
N ALA A 404 0.98 -15.40 27.44
CA ALA A 404 0.60 -16.80 27.41
C ALA A 404 1.59 -17.67 28.20
N VAL A 405 2.90 -17.42 28.08
CA VAL A 405 3.94 -18.15 28.84
C VAL A 405 3.77 -17.93 30.35
N VAL A 406 3.58 -16.68 30.80
CA VAL A 406 3.37 -16.38 32.22
C VAL A 406 2.08 -17.00 32.73
N LYS A 407 0.97 -16.88 32.00
CA LYS A 407 -0.31 -17.49 32.38
C LYS A 407 -0.25 -19.02 32.42
N CYS A 408 0.53 -19.63 31.52
CA CYS A 408 0.75 -21.07 31.51
C CYS A 408 1.58 -21.52 32.73
N LYS A 409 2.64 -20.78 33.07
CA LYS A 409 3.53 -21.10 34.20
C LYS A 409 2.92 -20.79 35.57
N CYS A 410 2.17 -19.69 35.65
CA CYS A 410 1.59 -19.14 36.87
C CYS A 410 0.08 -18.87 36.70
N PRO A 411 -0.78 -19.92 36.68
CA PRO A 411 -2.20 -19.79 36.35
C PRO A 411 -3.00 -18.91 37.32
N GLU A 412 -2.53 -18.74 38.56
CA GLU A 412 -3.15 -17.86 39.56
C GLU A 412 -3.06 -16.38 39.18
N ASN A 413 -2.14 -16.02 38.28
CA ASN A 413 -1.96 -14.66 37.81
C ASN A 413 -2.91 -14.36 36.64
N THR A 414 -4.12 -13.90 36.97
CA THR A 414 -5.17 -13.60 35.98
C THR A 414 -4.94 -12.27 35.24
N ALA A 415 -4.19 -11.35 35.84
CA ALA A 415 -3.83 -10.08 35.22
C ALA A 415 -2.55 -10.24 34.39
N SER A 416 -2.53 -9.64 33.20
CA SER A 416 -1.31 -9.58 32.40
C SER A 416 -0.22 -8.83 33.18
N PRO A 417 1.02 -9.37 33.30
CA PRO A 417 2.11 -8.71 34.01
C PRO A 417 2.64 -7.50 33.23
N PHE A 418 2.23 -7.30 31.98
CA PHE A 418 2.70 -6.22 31.14
C PHE A 418 1.85 -4.96 31.34
N PRO A 419 2.46 -3.84 31.78
CA PRO A 419 1.79 -2.55 31.72
C PRO A 419 1.48 -2.21 30.27
N TRP A 420 0.26 -1.73 30.00
CA TRP A 420 -0.16 -1.34 28.65
C TRP A 420 0.83 -0.31 28.06
N PHE A 421 1.36 -0.59 26.88
CA PHE A 421 2.34 0.23 26.14
C PHE A 421 3.74 0.39 26.77
N ALA A 422 4.10 -0.39 27.80
CA ALA A 422 5.46 -0.40 28.35
C ALA A 422 6.36 -1.46 27.68
N GLN A 423 7.68 -1.21 27.68
CA GLN A 423 8.66 -2.25 27.38
C GLN A 423 8.52 -3.42 28.35
N ILE A 424 8.79 -4.64 27.87
CA ILE A 424 8.80 -5.82 28.72
C ILE A 424 9.88 -5.65 29.79
N ASP A 425 9.48 -5.66 31.06
CA ASP A 425 10.40 -5.68 32.19
C ASP A 425 10.93 -7.10 32.37
N TRP A 426 12.12 -7.35 31.81
CA TRP A 426 12.78 -8.64 31.84
C TRP A 426 13.18 -9.07 33.25
N ASP A 427 13.46 -8.12 34.15
CA ASP A 427 13.84 -8.44 35.53
C ASP A 427 12.60 -8.95 36.29
N ILE A 428 11.45 -8.32 36.11
CA ILE A 428 10.18 -8.82 36.67
C ILE A 428 9.82 -10.19 36.10
N LEU A 429 9.88 -10.36 34.77
CA LEU A 429 9.63 -11.66 34.15
C LEU A 429 10.60 -12.74 34.61
N SER A 430 11.88 -12.40 34.80
CA SER A 430 12.90 -13.35 35.26
C SER A 430 12.55 -13.94 36.63
N VAL A 431 12.00 -13.10 37.52
CA VAL A 431 11.54 -13.51 38.85
C VAL A 431 10.27 -14.36 38.74
N MET A 432 9.32 -13.97 37.88
CA MET A 432 8.05 -14.72 37.70
C MET A 432 8.27 -16.11 37.09
N LEU A 433 9.12 -16.21 36.07
CA LEU A 433 9.38 -17.44 35.33
C LEU A 433 10.52 -18.28 35.92
N ALA A 434 11.23 -17.75 36.92
CA ALA A 434 12.41 -18.38 37.54
C ALA A 434 13.52 -18.74 36.52
N VAL A 435 13.75 -17.86 35.55
CA VAL A 435 14.79 -17.98 34.52
C VAL A 435 15.55 -16.67 34.41
N SER A 436 16.86 -16.72 34.10
CA SER A 436 17.66 -15.49 34.00
C SER A 436 17.13 -14.51 32.94
N ALA A 437 17.15 -13.21 33.25
CA ALA A 437 16.74 -12.16 32.30
C ALA A 437 17.52 -12.23 30.97
N LYS A 438 18.79 -12.64 31.02
CA LYS A 438 19.63 -12.83 29.82
C LYS A 438 19.08 -13.92 28.90
N GLN A 439 18.66 -15.06 29.46
CA GLN A 439 18.08 -16.15 28.67
C GLN A 439 16.73 -15.75 28.06
N LEU A 440 15.87 -15.09 28.85
CA LEU A 440 14.59 -14.57 28.35
C LEU A 440 14.78 -13.59 27.18
N GLN A 441 15.76 -12.69 27.28
CA GLN A 441 16.10 -11.77 26.20
C GLN A 441 16.67 -12.49 24.97
N GLN A 442 17.44 -13.56 25.15
CA GLN A 442 17.93 -14.38 24.04
C GLN A 442 16.78 -15.05 23.29
N TRP A 443 15.86 -15.72 24.00
CA TRP A 443 14.66 -16.29 23.39
C TRP A 443 13.81 -15.23 22.68
N HIS A 444 13.59 -14.09 23.34
CA HIS A 444 12.84 -12.98 22.77
C HIS A 444 13.46 -12.46 21.46
N ASN A 445 14.76 -12.19 21.45
CA ASN A 445 15.43 -11.62 20.27
C ASN A 445 15.53 -12.62 19.11
N SER A 446 15.49 -13.92 19.38
CA SER A 446 15.59 -14.97 18.37
C SER A 446 14.24 -15.40 17.79
N PHE A 447 13.12 -15.06 18.45
CA PHE A 447 11.78 -15.51 18.04
C PHE A 447 11.20 -14.66 16.89
N GLU A 448 10.64 -15.33 15.88
CA GLU A 448 9.99 -14.68 14.73
C GLU A 448 8.51 -14.44 15.02
N TYR A 449 8.20 -13.28 15.59
CA TYR A 449 6.85 -12.91 16.02
C TYR A 449 5.81 -12.76 14.89
N ALA A 450 6.25 -12.64 13.63
CA ALA A 450 5.36 -12.61 12.48
C ALA A 450 4.88 -14.01 12.05
N GLN A 451 5.59 -15.08 12.42
CA GLN A 451 5.37 -16.44 11.93
C GLN A 451 5.56 -17.48 13.03
N TYR A 452 4.57 -17.63 13.91
CA TYR A 452 4.62 -18.55 15.07
C TYR A 452 4.89 -20.02 14.71
N HIS A 453 4.50 -20.45 13.51
CA HIS A 453 4.65 -21.81 13.00
C HIS A 453 5.92 -22.03 12.16
N SER A 454 6.87 -21.09 12.15
CA SER A 454 8.09 -21.25 11.37
C SER A 454 8.99 -22.37 11.90
N ALA A 455 9.75 -23.00 10.99
CA ALA A 455 10.72 -24.04 11.35
C ALA A 455 11.83 -23.50 12.28
N HIS A 456 12.10 -22.20 12.20
CA HIS A 456 13.03 -21.49 13.09
C HIS A 456 12.49 -21.36 14.53
N ASN A 457 11.19 -21.13 14.68
CA ASN A 457 10.55 -21.00 15.99
C ASN A 457 10.32 -22.33 16.72
N LEU A 458 10.23 -23.45 16.00
CA LEU A 458 10.04 -24.79 16.58
C LEU A 458 11.08 -25.12 17.68
N PRO A 459 12.41 -25.08 17.44
CA PRO A 459 13.40 -25.38 18.47
C PRO A 459 13.36 -24.40 19.65
N LEU A 460 13.03 -23.12 19.40
CA LEU A 460 12.90 -22.12 20.47
C LEU A 460 11.73 -22.43 21.40
N ILE A 461 10.55 -22.78 20.85
CA ILE A 461 9.39 -23.15 21.67
C ILE A 461 9.63 -24.47 22.41
N GLN A 462 10.31 -25.44 21.78
CA GLN A 462 10.73 -26.68 22.44
C GLN A 462 11.59 -26.38 23.67
N GLU A 463 12.59 -25.51 23.52
CA GLU A 463 13.46 -25.08 24.62
C GLU A 463 12.68 -24.34 25.71
N ILE A 464 11.84 -23.35 25.35
CA ILE A 464 11.01 -22.58 26.29
C ILE A 464 10.10 -23.53 27.09
N VAL A 465 9.42 -24.47 26.43
CA VAL A 465 8.50 -25.40 27.08
C VAL A 465 9.23 -26.37 28.00
N GLN A 466 10.41 -26.87 27.61
CA GLN A 466 11.22 -27.75 28.44
C GLN A 466 11.81 -27.03 29.66
N GLU A 467 12.49 -25.91 29.46
CA GLU A 467 13.16 -25.15 30.51
C GLU A 467 12.16 -24.56 31.52
N LEU A 468 11.02 -24.05 31.03
CA LEU A 468 9.97 -23.53 31.90
C LEU A 468 9.00 -24.61 32.35
N ASN A 469 9.15 -25.87 31.95
CA ASN A 469 8.24 -26.98 32.28
C ASN A 469 6.75 -26.60 32.07
N LEU A 470 6.41 -26.16 30.85
CA LEU A 470 5.07 -25.70 30.48
C LEU A 470 4.23 -26.83 29.89
N ASP A 471 2.92 -26.78 30.06
CA ASP A 471 2.01 -27.62 29.27
C ASP A 471 1.78 -26.97 27.90
N PHE A 472 2.34 -27.57 26.85
CA PHE A 472 2.20 -27.07 25.48
C PHE A 472 0.73 -26.93 25.04
N ARG A 473 -0.15 -27.86 25.43
CA ARG A 473 -1.57 -27.77 25.04
C ARG A 473 -2.22 -26.55 25.68
N HIS A 474 -1.92 -26.31 26.95
CA HIS A 474 -2.42 -25.14 27.65
C HIS A 474 -1.83 -23.84 27.09
N LEU A 475 -0.52 -23.81 26.83
CA LEU A 475 0.16 -22.66 26.22
C LEU A 475 -0.43 -22.32 24.84
N ASN A 476 -0.60 -23.32 23.97
CA ASN A 476 -1.13 -23.11 22.63
C ASN A 476 -2.60 -22.68 22.66
N ALA A 477 -3.39 -23.18 23.63
CA ALA A 477 -4.76 -22.72 23.84
C ALA A 477 -4.81 -21.23 24.22
N LEU A 478 -3.89 -20.76 25.09
CA LEU A 478 -3.76 -19.34 25.43
C LEU A 478 -3.36 -18.48 24.22
N LEU A 479 -2.62 -19.07 23.28
CA LEU A 479 -2.24 -18.44 22.01
C LEU A 479 -3.28 -18.64 20.90
N SER A 480 -4.49 -19.11 21.21
CA SER A 480 -5.55 -19.36 20.23
C SER A 480 -5.13 -20.29 19.08
N GLY A 481 -4.23 -21.24 19.34
CA GLY A 481 -3.78 -22.23 18.35
C GLY A 481 -2.72 -21.73 17.38
N ARG A 482 -2.07 -20.58 17.64
CA ARG A 482 -1.04 -20.01 16.76
C ARG A 482 0.20 -20.89 16.59
N LEU A 483 0.51 -21.76 17.55
CA LEU A 483 1.62 -22.73 17.46
C LEU A 483 1.13 -23.99 16.76
N ASN A 484 1.22 -24.03 15.44
CA ASN A 484 0.87 -25.20 14.63
C ASN A 484 2.06 -25.65 13.78
N PHE A 485 2.70 -26.76 14.15
CA PHE A 485 3.87 -27.32 13.45
C PHE A 485 3.54 -28.56 12.61
N GLU A 486 2.26 -28.77 12.28
CA GLU A 486 1.79 -29.94 11.51
C GLU A 486 2.44 -30.04 10.12
N GLU A 487 2.59 -28.92 9.41
CA GLU A 487 3.21 -28.90 8.08
C GLU A 487 4.68 -29.34 8.15
N ILE A 488 5.42 -28.83 9.14
CA ILE A 488 6.83 -29.21 9.38
C ILE A 488 6.93 -30.70 9.70
N TYR A 489 6.06 -31.22 10.57
CA TYR A 489 6.00 -32.65 10.87
C TYR A 489 5.71 -33.48 9.62
N ASN A 490 4.71 -33.10 8.83
CA ASN A 490 4.33 -33.81 7.61
C ASN A 490 5.47 -33.84 6.57
N ASP A 491 6.22 -32.74 6.44
CA ASP A 491 7.37 -32.67 5.56
C ASP A 491 8.52 -33.56 6.06
N TRP A 492 8.85 -33.51 7.35
CA TRP A 492 9.87 -34.39 7.93
C TRP A 492 9.46 -35.86 7.83
N TYR A 493 8.18 -36.18 8.05
CA TYR A 493 7.61 -37.51 7.87
C TYR A 493 7.76 -38.01 6.44
N THR A 494 7.45 -37.16 5.47
CA THR A 494 7.58 -37.50 4.05
C THR A 494 9.04 -37.75 3.68
N ARG A 495 9.98 -36.90 4.12
CA ARG A 495 11.42 -37.13 3.91
C ARG A 495 11.90 -38.43 4.53
N CYS A 496 11.50 -38.69 5.77
CA CYS A 496 11.86 -39.93 6.48
C CYS A 496 11.27 -41.16 5.78
N LYS A 497 10.01 -41.11 5.34
CA LYS A 497 9.40 -42.16 4.51
C LYS A 497 10.22 -42.40 3.25
N ASN A 498 10.47 -41.36 2.47
CA ASN A 498 11.18 -41.44 1.19
C ASN A 498 12.60 -42.02 1.35
N LYS A 499 13.26 -41.69 2.47
CA LYS A 499 14.58 -42.19 2.81
C LYS A 499 14.63 -43.72 2.98
N TYR A 500 13.60 -44.33 3.56
CA TYR A 500 13.63 -45.74 3.97
C TYR A 500 12.66 -46.67 3.21
N ALA A 501 11.63 -46.12 2.56
CA ALA A 501 10.57 -46.89 1.92
C ALA A 501 11.09 -47.87 0.86
N ASP A 502 12.11 -47.47 0.10
CA ASP A 502 12.62 -48.26 -1.03
C ASP A 502 13.38 -49.51 -0.57
N THR A 503 14.20 -49.37 0.47
CA THR A 503 14.86 -50.52 1.12
C THR A 503 13.84 -51.49 1.70
N ILE A 504 12.76 -51.00 2.32
CA ILE A 504 11.66 -51.84 2.82
C ILE A 504 11.00 -52.65 1.69
N LYS A 505 10.68 -51.98 0.58
CA LYS A 505 10.10 -52.65 -0.61
C LYS A 505 11.02 -53.73 -1.16
N TYR A 506 12.32 -53.44 -1.25
CA TYR A 506 13.30 -54.40 -1.76
C TYR A 506 13.50 -55.61 -0.84
N ASN A 507 13.54 -55.40 0.48
CA ASN A 507 13.68 -56.49 1.44
C ASN A 507 12.50 -57.47 1.34
N VAL A 508 11.26 -56.97 1.21
CA VAL A 508 10.09 -57.83 1.00
C VAL A 508 10.13 -58.52 -0.37
N TYR A 509 10.59 -57.84 -1.42
CA TYR A 509 10.80 -58.46 -2.73
C TYR A 509 11.72 -59.69 -2.66
N GLU A 510 12.86 -59.58 -1.99
CA GLU A 510 13.81 -60.70 -1.86
C GLU A 510 13.20 -61.89 -1.12
N ILE A 511 12.45 -61.64 -0.04
CA ILE A 511 11.73 -62.69 0.69
C ILE A 511 10.74 -63.42 -0.24
N LEU A 512 10.07 -62.66 -1.11
CA LEU A 512 9.06 -63.20 -2.03
C LEU A 512 9.64 -63.92 -3.26
N GLN A 513 10.92 -63.74 -3.61
CA GLN A 513 11.52 -64.41 -4.77
C GLN A 513 11.41 -65.94 -4.67
N ALA A 514 11.56 -66.49 -3.47
CA ALA A 514 11.48 -67.93 -3.21
C ALA A 514 10.04 -68.46 -3.01
N SER A 515 9.05 -67.57 -2.95
CA SER A 515 7.65 -67.91 -2.71
C SER A 515 6.89 -68.30 -4.00
N ASP A 516 5.70 -68.90 -3.84
CA ASP A 516 4.83 -69.21 -4.97
C ASP A 516 4.15 -67.96 -5.58
N SER A 517 3.61 -68.12 -6.79
CA SER A 517 2.97 -67.03 -7.55
C SER A 517 1.74 -66.42 -6.87
N THR A 518 1.06 -67.15 -5.97
CA THR A 518 -0.10 -66.65 -5.21
C THR A 518 0.35 -65.70 -4.10
N THR A 519 1.48 -65.99 -3.46
CA THR A 519 2.07 -65.11 -2.46
C THR A 519 2.71 -63.88 -3.13
N GLN A 520 3.39 -64.09 -4.26
CA GLN A 520 3.97 -63.02 -5.07
C GLN A 520 2.92 -62.03 -5.59
N SER A 521 1.69 -62.48 -5.88
CA SER A 521 0.63 -61.61 -6.41
C SER A 521 0.15 -60.53 -5.44
N ARG A 522 0.59 -60.53 -4.17
CA ARG A 522 0.24 -59.50 -3.19
C ARG A 522 1.26 -58.36 -3.11
N PHE A 523 2.38 -58.47 -3.81
CA PHE A 523 3.52 -57.57 -3.65
C PHE A 523 3.21 -56.12 -4.07
N LYS A 524 2.48 -55.91 -5.16
CA LYS A 524 2.06 -54.57 -5.60
C LYS A 524 1.16 -53.89 -4.57
N ALA A 525 0.20 -54.62 -4.01
CA ALA A 525 -0.64 -54.10 -2.93
C ALA A 525 0.17 -53.70 -1.69
N PHE A 526 1.25 -54.44 -1.37
CA PHE A 526 2.20 -54.05 -0.31
C PHE A 526 2.96 -52.77 -0.66
N ILE A 527 3.50 -52.66 -1.89
CA ILE A 527 4.16 -51.44 -2.37
C ILE A 527 3.21 -50.25 -2.27
N ASP A 528 1.96 -50.40 -2.71
CA ASP A 528 0.95 -49.35 -2.64
C ASP A 528 0.63 -48.98 -1.19
N ALA A 529 0.62 -49.93 -0.25
CA ALA A 529 0.44 -49.63 1.16
C ALA A 529 1.61 -48.79 1.73
N VAL A 530 2.85 -49.08 1.32
CA VAL A 530 4.04 -48.31 1.73
C VAL A 530 4.05 -46.93 1.09
N ASP A 531 3.75 -46.81 -0.20
CA ASP A 531 3.74 -45.53 -0.92
C ASP A 531 2.65 -44.59 -0.41
N ASN A 532 1.46 -45.14 -0.14
CA ASN A 532 0.31 -44.40 0.42
C ASN A 532 0.38 -44.22 1.94
N MET A 533 1.52 -44.55 2.57
CA MET A 533 1.73 -44.28 3.97
C MET A 533 1.76 -42.76 4.19
N ASN A 534 0.75 -42.28 4.91
CA ASN A 534 0.55 -40.88 5.26
C ASN A 534 0.68 -40.69 6.77
N PRO A 535 1.10 -39.50 7.25
CA PRO A 535 1.06 -39.16 8.67
C PRO A 535 -0.36 -39.31 9.24
N GLU A 536 -0.48 -39.72 10.51
CA GLU A 536 -1.79 -39.82 11.18
C GLU A 536 -2.10 -38.43 11.71
N LEU A 537 -3.17 -37.82 11.21
CA LEU A 537 -3.65 -36.51 11.65
C LEU A 537 -3.92 -36.54 13.16
N SER A 538 -2.93 -36.12 13.95
CA SER A 538 -3.12 -35.82 15.36
C SER A 538 -3.20 -34.32 15.51
N SER A 539 -4.43 -33.84 15.62
CA SER A 539 -4.76 -32.43 15.79
C SER A 539 -4.03 -31.82 17.01
N VAL A 540 -3.23 -30.80 16.73
CA VAL A 540 -2.90 -29.67 17.64
C VAL A 540 -1.99 -29.98 18.86
N SER A 541 -1.26 -31.10 18.91
CA SER A 541 -0.24 -31.26 19.98
C SER A 541 1.02 -32.07 19.64
N MET A 542 1.72 -31.68 18.57
CA MET A 542 3.06 -32.20 18.27
C MET A 542 4.10 -31.08 18.36
N LEU A 543 4.52 -30.74 19.59
CA LEU A 543 5.72 -29.92 19.79
C LEU A 543 6.99 -30.79 19.77
N PHE A 544 6.89 -32.01 20.31
CA PHE A 544 7.96 -33.00 20.32
C PHE A 544 7.47 -34.22 19.54
N PHE A 545 8.08 -34.46 18.39
CA PHE A 545 7.72 -35.58 17.52
C PHE A 545 8.98 -36.33 17.09
N ASP A 546 8.90 -37.66 17.11
CA ASP A 546 9.93 -38.58 16.64
C ASP A 546 9.44 -39.23 15.36
N VAL A 547 9.76 -38.56 14.25
CA VAL A 547 9.32 -38.96 12.92
C VAL A 547 9.80 -40.37 12.55
N GLU A 548 11.01 -40.74 12.96
CA GLU A 548 11.59 -42.03 12.61
C GLU A 548 10.86 -43.17 13.33
N ALA A 549 10.55 -42.98 14.62
CA ALA A 549 9.74 -43.90 15.39
C ALA A 549 8.32 -44.05 14.82
N ASP A 550 7.69 -42.94 14.40
CA ASP A 550 6.34 -42.93 13.82
C ASP A 550 6.29 -43.68 12.47
N VAL A 551 7.29 -43.44 11.61
CA VAL A 551 7.45 -44.17 10.34
C VAL A 551 7.67 -45.66 10.60
N LEU A 552 8.56 -46.01 11.54
CA LEU A 552 8.85 -47.40 11.91
C LEU A 552 7.58 -48.13 12.41
N ALA A 553 6.78 -47.48 13.27
CA ALA A 553 5.53 -48.04 13.78
C ALA A 553 4.55 -48.36 12.64
N LYS A 554 4.40 -47.46 11.68
CA LYS A 554 3.51 -47.67 10.52
C LYS A 554 4.01 -48.71 9.55
N VAL A 555 5.30 -48.73 9.28
CA VAL A 555 5.93 -49.78 8.48
C VAL A 555 5.68 -51.14 9.13
N ASN A 556 5.85 -51.27 10.45
CA ASN A 556 5.57 -52.51 11.17
C ASN A 556 4.10 -52.92 11.15
N ASN A 557 3.17 -51.96 11.18
CA ASN A 557 1.74 -52.24 10.99
C ASN A 557 1.46 -52.77 9.58
N ILE A 558 2.06 -52.18 8.55
CA ILE A 558 1.93 -52.64 7.15
C ILE A 558 2.53 -54.05 7.03
N LEU A 559 3.78 -54.27 7.46
CA LEU A 559 4.43 -55.58 7.44
C LEU A 559 3.56 -56.66 8.10
N SER A 560 3.04 -56.38 9.29
CA SER A 560 2.17 -57.30 10.03
C SER A 560 0.86 -57.59 9.28
N SER A 561 0.26 -56.59 8.63
CA SER A 561 -0.99 -56.76 7.87
C SER A 561 -0.84 -57.66 6.64
N PHE A 562 0.37 -57.74 6.08
CA PHE A 562 0.72 -58.65 4.99
C PHE A 562 1.35 -59.97 5.47
N GLY A 563 1.55 -60.14 6.79
CA GLY A 563 2.12 -61.36 7.38
C GLY A 563 3.66 -61.45 7.32
N TYR A 564 4.35 -60.33 7.19
CA TYR A 564 5.82 -60.25 7.20
C TYR A 564 6.36 -59.98 8.62
N GLU A 565 7.62 -60.35 8.86
CA GLU A 565 8.29 -60.05 10.13
C GLU A 565 8.47 -58.53 10.32
N ILE A 566 8.21 -58.07 11.54
CA ILE A 566 8.43 -56.66 11.92
C ILE A 566 9.94 -56.38 12.05
N ILE A 567 10.32 -55.14 11.80
CA ILE A 567 11.69 -54.65 11.92
C ILE A 567 11.87 -53.79 13.16
N THR A 568 13.09 -53.76 13.69
CA THR A 568 13.43 -52.98 14.89
C THR A 568 14.10 -51.64 14.58
N GLN A 569 14.63 -51.48 13.36
CA GLN A 569 15.34 -50.29 12.89
C GLN A 569 15.10 -50.11 11.38
N LEU A 570 15.15 -48.86 10.92
CA LEU A 570 15.08 -48.51 9.51
C LEU A 570 16.49 -48.54 8.89
N ASP A 571 16.56 -48.86 7.59
CA ASP A 571 17.79 -48.94 6.81
C ASP A 571 17.55 -48.32 5.42
N GLU A 572 18.59 -47.70 4.86
CA GLU A 572 18.59 -47.06 3.53
C GLU A 572 19.56 -47.73 2.54
N SER A 573 20.28 -48.77 2.97
CA SER A 573 21.39 -49.38 2.23
C SER A 573 21.02 -49.98 0.87
N ARG A 574 19.72 -50.17 0.59
CA ARG A 574 19.23 -50.88 -0.61
C ARG A 574 18.30 -50.07 -1.50
N ASN A 575 18.32 -48.74 -1.36
CA ASN A 575 17.47 -47.87 -2.18
C ASN A 575 17.78 -48.03 -3.69
N ASN A 576 19.06 -48.18 -4.05
CA ASN A 576 19.48 -48.32 -5.46
C ASN A 576 19.01 -49.64 -6.09
N GLU A 577 18.96 -50.71 -5.31
CA GLU A 577 18.48 -52.03 -5.75
C GLU A 577 16.99 -52.01 -6.07
N TRP A 578 16.20 -51.30 -5.26
CA TRP A 578 14.79 -51.06 -5.54
C TRP A 578 14.59 -50.35 -6.88
N TRP A 579 15.29 -49.25 -7.13
CA TRP A 579 15.13 -48.49 -8.37
C TRP A 579 15.60 -49.26 -9.61
N LYS A 580 16.65 -50.08 -9.50
CA LYS A 580 17.05 -51.01 -10.58
C LYS A 580 15.94 -52.00 -10.92
N LEU A 581 15.28 -52.55 -9.88
CA LEU A 581 14.15 -53.47 -10.06
C LEU A 581 12.94 -52.76 -10.66
N TYR A 582 12.52 -51.63 -10.09
CA TYR A 582 11.37 -50.84 -10.53
C TYR A 582 11.51 -50.38 -11.98
N ASN A 583 12.69 -49.86 -12.36
CA ASN A 583 12.97 -49.41 -13.72
C ASN A 583 13.03 -50.55 -14.75
N SER A 584 13.07 -51.81 -14.32
CA SER A 584 12.97 -52.97 -15.23
C SER A 584 11.53 -53.30 -15.63
N ILE A 585 10.53 -52.88 -14.84
CA ILE A 585 9.12 -53.24 -15.03
C ILE A 585 8.56 -52.80 -16.40
N PRO A 586 8.84 -51.58 -16.91
CA PRO A 586 8.34 -51.17 -18.22
C PRO A 586 8.79 -52.09 -19.37
N LEU A 587 10.00 -52.66 -19.28
CA LEU A 587 10.50 -53.64 -20.26
C LEU A 587 9.69 -54.94 -20.21
N GLN A 588 9.28 -55.36 -19.01
CA GLN A 588 8.47 -56.56 -18.82
C GLN A 588 7.04 -56.37 -19.30
N VAL A 589 6.43 -55.20 -19.07
CA VAL A 589 5.13 -54.84 -19.65
C VAL A 589 5.19 -54.88 -21.17
N ARG A 590 6.27 -54.38 -21.77
CA ARG A 590 6.47 -54.43 -23.23
C ARG A 590 6.63 -55.86 -23.74
N ASP A 591 7.40 -56.71 -23.04
CA ASP A 591 7.55 -58.12 -23.40
C ASP A 591 6.21 -58.88 -23.30
N PHE A 592 5.42 -58.63 -22.25
CA PHE A 592 4.06 -59.15 -22.11
C PHE A 592 3.19 -58.76 -23.31
N LYS A 593 3.04 -57.44 -23.57
CA LYS A 593 2.22 -56.92 -24.67
C LYS A 593 2.66 -57.44 -26.04
N LYS A 594 3.97 -57.57 -26.28
CA LYS A 594 4.52 -58.04 -27.57
C LYS A 594 4.14 -59.49 -27.87
N ARG A 595 3.96 -60.32 -26.83
CA ARG A 595 3.66 -61.74 -26.96
C ARG A 595 2.16 -62.04 -27.07
N LEU A 596 1.28 -61.06 -26.85
CA LEU A 596 -0.17 -61.21 -26.98
C LEU A 596 -0.61 -61.09 -28.45
N ARG A 597 -1.52 -61.98 -28.88
CA ARG A 597 -2.18 -61.90 -30.20
C ARG A 597 -3.29 -60.84 -30.20
N ASN A 598 -4.17 -60.85 -29.20
CA ASN A 598 -5.17 -59.79 -28.96
C ASN A 598 -4.72 -58.92 -27.77
N LYS A 599 -4.61 -57.60 -27.98
CA LYS A 599 -4.14 -56.62 -26.98
C LYS A 599 -5.25 -55.76 -26.40
N GLU A 600 -6.50 -55.94 -26.82
CA GLU A 600 -7.64 -55.08 -26.48
C GLU A 600 -7.79 -54.84 -24.96
N HIS A 601 -7.63 -55.89 -24.15
CA HIS A 601 -7.76 -55.82 -22.68
C HIS A 601 -6.43 -55.87 -21.94
N ALA A 602 -5.28 -55.78 -22.63
CA ALA A 602 -3.98 -56.00 -22.03
C ALA A 602 -3.65 -54.98 -20.91
N ASP A 603 -4.03 -53.72 -21.12
CA ASP A 603 -3.80 -52.64 -20.14
C ASP A 603 -4.71 -52.78 -18.90
N GLU A 604 -5.99 -53.03 -19.09
CA GLU A 604 -6.93 -53.26 -17.98
C GLU A 604 -6.56 -54.50 -17.16
N PHE A 605 -6.05 -55.53 -17.84
CA PHE A 605 -5.58 -56.75 -17.20
C PHE A 605 -4.35 -56.50 -16.34
N ILE A 606 -3.32 -55.84 -16.88
CA ILE A 606 -2.03 -55.70 -16.19
C ILE A 606 -2.08 -54.71 -15.03
N ILE A 607 -2.99 -53.71 -15.06
CA ILE A 607 -3.15 -52.69 -14.01
C ILE A 607 -3.69 -53.28 -12.69
N LYS A 608 -4.23 -54.52 -12.68
CA LYS A 608 -4.63 -55.19 -11.45
C LYS A 608 -3.40 -55.56 -10.62
N ASP A 609 -3.38 -55.20 -9.34
CA ASP A 609 -2.25 -55.42 -8.43
C ASP A 609 -1.74 -56.86 -8.46
N GLU A 610 -2.65 -57.84 -8.53
CA GLU A 610 -2.32 -59.27 -8.62
C GLU A 610 -1.46 -59.62 -9.83
N HIS A 611 -1.77 -59.01 -10.98
CA HIS A 611 -1.05 -59.26 -12.23
C HIS A 611 0.21 -58.41 -12.31
N TYR A 612 0.13 -57.14 -11.91
CA TYR A 612 1.27 -56.23 -11.91
C TYR A 612 2.39 -56.74 -11.00
N SER A 613 2.04 -57.33 -9.85
CA SER A 613 3.00 -57.94 -8.93
C SER A 613 3.90 -58.98 -9.60
N LEU A 614 3.35 -59.79 -10.51
CA LEU A 614 4.07 -60.87 -11.19
C LEU A 614 5.15 -60.36 -12.15
N LEU A 615 5.09 -59.09 -12.57
CA LEU A 615 6.15 -58.43 -13.32
C LEU A 615 7.39 -58.18 -12.45
N TYR A 616 7.27 -57.97 -11.14
CA TYR A 616 8.48 -57.86 -10.31
C TYR A 616 9.31 -59.16 -10.28
N PHE A 617 8.66 -60.30 -10.54
CA PHE A 617 9.26 -61.64 -10.48
C PHE A 617 9.50 -62.28 -11.86
N ASN A 618 9.41 -61.50 -12.95
CA ASN A 618 9.65 -61.97 -14.33
C ASN A 618 8.76 -63.16 -14.75
N LYS A 619 7.50 -63.16 -14.31
CA LYS A 619 6.51 -64.23 -14.58
C LYS A 619 5.65 -63.97 -15.81
N THR A 620 6.24 -63.36 -16.85
CA THR A 620 5.53 -62.96 -18.08
C THR A 620 4.75 -64.11 -18.76
N ILE A 621 5.30 -65.32 -18.75
CA ILE A 621 4.65 -66.51 -19.34
C ILE A 621 3.38 -66.91 -18.57
N GLU A 622 3.42 -66.82 -17.24
CA GLU A 622 2.27 -67.10 -16.39
C GLU A 622 1.17 -66.06 -16.61
N LEU A 623 1.56 -64.78 -16.70
CA LEU A 623 0.65 -63.67 -17.01
C LEU A 623 -0.06 -63.85 -18.36
N ILE A 624 0.67 -64.25 -19.41
CA ILE A 624 0.09 -64.56 -20.73
C ILE A 624 -0.93 -65.69 -20.61
N THR A 625 -0.59 -66.74 -19.85
CA THR A 625 -1.49 -67.88 -19.64
C THR A 625 -2.79 -67.44 -18.96
N LYS A 626 -2.70 -66.63 -17.90
CA LYS A 626 -3.86 -66.07 -17.19
C LYS A 626 -4.69 -65.15 -18.10
N TYR A 627 -4.04 -64.33 -18.93
CA TYR A 627 -4.72 -63.45 -19.88
C TYR A 627 -5.53 -64.24 -20.90
N ILE A 628 -4.94 -65.27 -21.52
CA ILE A 628 -5.63 -66.12 -22.52
C ILE A 628 -6.79 -66.89 -21.88
N GLN A 629 -6.66 -67.32 -20.62
CA GLN A 629 -7.76 -67.98 -19.89
C GLN A 629 -8.92 -67.02 -19.62
N GLN A 630 -8.63 -65.76 -19.30
CA GLN A 630 -9.64 -64.75 -19.00
C GLN A 630 -10.28 -64.16 -20.27
N TYR A 631 -9.50 -64.04 -21.35
CA TYR A 631 -9.91 -63.50 -22.65
C TYR A 631 -9.60 -64.52 -23.77
N PRO A 632 -10.33 -65.65 -23.80
CA PRO A 632 -10.15 -66.65 -24.84
C PRO A 632 -10.48 -66.06 -26.21
N LEU A 633 -9.67 -66.38 -27.21
CA LEU A 633 -9.91 -65.96 -28.59
C LEU A 633 -11.25 -66.56 -29.07
N VAL A 634 -12.17 -65.69 -29.49
CA VAL A 634 -13.34 -66.10 -30.27
C VAL A 634 -12.85 -66.31 -31.69
N GLU A 635 -13.07 -67.50 -32.26
CA GLU A 635 -12.80 -67.76 -33.67
C GLU A 635 -13.76 -66.93 -34.53
N GLU A 636 -13.30 -65.81 -35.08
CA GLU A 636 -13.87 -65.22 -36.28
C GLU A 636 -12.76 -64.97 -37.32
N GLU A 637 -13.19 -65.07 -38.58
CA GLU A 637 -12.43 -65.27 -39.81
C GLU A 637 -11.26 -64.31 -40.03
N ASP A 638 -10.26 -64.85 -40.76
CA ASP A 638 -9.11 -64.17 -41.34
C ASP A 638 -9.46 -62.76 -41.82
N THR A 639 -9.27 -61.77 -40.94
CA THR A 639 -9.03 -60.40 -41.35
C THR A 639 -7.53 -60.24 -41.35
N GLU A 640 -7.00 -60.04 -42.56
CA GLU A 640 -5.60 -59.74 -42.84
C GLU A 640 -5.03 -58.87 -41.73
N ALA A 641 -3.88 -59.30 -41.19
CA ALA A 641 -3.07 -58.50 -40.31
C ALA A 641 -2.83 -57.15 -41.00
N SER A 642 -3.59 -56.13 -40.60
CA SER A 642 -3.12 -54.77 -40.76
C SER A 642 -1.87 -54.72 -39.89
N ASP A 643 -0.73 -54.64 -40.55
CA ASP A 643 0.49 -54.13 -39.95
C ASP A 643 0.09 -52.82 -39.28
N ILE A 644 -0.18 -52.89 -37.97
CA ILE A 644 -0.15 -51.74 -37.10
C ILE A 644 1.31 -51.32 -37.19
N THR A 645 1.58 -50.39 -38.10
CA THR A 645 2.77 -49.57 -38.05
C THR A 645 2.88 -49.15 -36.60
N ALA A 646 3.87 -49.71 -35.91
CA ALA A 646 4.37 -49.11 -34.70
C ALA A 646 4.45 -47.62 -35.03
N SER A 647 3.65 -46.78 -34.36
CA SER A 647 3.84 -45.34 -34.46
C SER A 647 5.34 -45.15 -34.34
N GLU A 648 5.97 -44.74 -35.44
CA GLU A 648 7.35 -44.34 -35.43
C GLU A 648 7.38 -43.23 -34.40
N CYS A 649 7.76 -43.58 -33.16
CA CYS A 649 8.23 -42.62 -32.20
C CYS A 649 9.22 -41.80 -33.00
N LEU A 650 8.92 -40.53 -33.24
CA LEU A 650 9.92 -39.58 -33.69
C LEU A 650 11.12 -39.83 -32.79
N LEU A 651 12.18 -40.40 -33.36
CA LEU A 651 13.43 -40.70 -32.67
C LEU A 651 14.07 -39.35 -32.39
N VAL A 652 13.53 -38.65 -31.40
CA VAL A 652 14.09 -37.39 -30.94
C VAL A 652 15.34 -37.75 -30.19
N GLU A 653 16.48 -37.39 -30.78
CA GLU A 653 17.78 -37.65 -30.18
C GLU A 653 17.87 -36.98 -28.80
N ASP A 654 18.40 -37.76 -27.86
CA ASP A 654 18.73 -37.29 -26.53
C ASP A 654 19.80 -36.19 -26.62
N ASP A 655 19.75 -35.23 -25.70
CA ASP A 655 20.73 -34.15 -25.61
C ASP A 655 21.26 -33.96 -24.18
N GLU A 656 22.47 -33.39 -24.09
CA GLU A 656 23.15 -33.16 -22.82
C GLU A 656 22.94 -31.75 -22.26
N LYS A 657 21.90 -31.01 -22.69
CA LYS A 657 21.67 -29.63 -22.22
C LYS A 657 21.14 -29.60 -20.79
N ASP A 658 21.60 -28.64 -19.99
CA ASP A 658 21.13 -28.48 -18.62
C ASP A 658 19.70 -27.91 -18.53
N ILE A 659 19.07 -28.11 -17.37
CA ILE A 659 17.82 -27.44 -17.01
C ILE A 659 18.18 -26.03 -16.52
N LEU A 660 17.77 -25.03 -17.27
CA LEU A 660 18.07 -23.63 -17.00
C LEU A 660 17.10 -23.08 -15.95
N THR A 661 17.61 -22.41 -14.93
CA THR A 661 16.78 -21.63 -14.01
C THR A 661 16.41 -20.29 -14.63
N SER A 662 15.20 -19.82 -14.35
CA SER A 662 14.70 -18.59 -14.93
C SER A 662 14.06 -17.66 -13.90
N THR A 663 13.90 -16.40 -14.30
CA THR A 663 13.13 -15.42 -13.52
C THR A 663 12.17 -14.70 -14.45
N LEU A 664 10.89 -14.69 -14.08
CA LEU A 664 9.84 -13.99 -14.82
C LEU A 664 10.03 -12.47 -14.66
N GLN A 665 9.93 -11.73 -15.76
CA GLN A 665 9.99 -10.27 -15.72
C GLN A 665 8.64 -9.69 -15.32
N HIS A 666 8.64 -8.71 -14.42
CA HIS A 666 7.45 -7.93 -14.11
C HIS A 666 6.99 -7.14 -15.34
N MET A 667 5.86 -7.54 -15.90
CA MET A 667 5.12 -6.78 -16.90
C MET A 667 4.47 -5.57 -16.24
N LYS A 668 4.59 -4.38 -16.85
CA LYS A 668 3.82 -3.21 -16.40
C LYS A 668 2.33 -3.54 -16.55
N PRO A 669 1.50 -3.33 -15.50
CA PRO A 669 0.06 -3.55 -15.61
C PRO A 669 -0.51 -2.56 -16.63
N THR A 670 -0.78 -3.03 -17.84
CA THR A 670 -1.63 -2.31 -18.79
C THR A 670 -3.05 -2.41 -18.27
N GLY A 671 -3.65 -1.27 -17.96
CA GLY A 671 -4.94 -1.17 -17.29
C GLY A 671 -6.07 -1.99 -17.92
N ASP A 672 -7.01 -2.38 -17.05
CA ASP A 672 -8.29 -3.05 -17.28
C ASP A 672 -8.29 -4.21 -18.31
N PRO A 673 -8.23 -5.49 -17.89
CA PRO A 673 -8.32 -6.63 -18.79
C PRO A 673 -9.70 -6.79 -19.45
N PHE A 674 -10.71 -6.00 -19.06
CA PHE A 674 -12.07 -6.06 -19.59
C PHE A 674 -12.42 -4.95 -20.61
N GLY A 675 -11.62 -3.88 -20.70
CA GLY A 675 -11.96 -2.69 -21.51
C GLY A 675 -11.93 -2.89 -23.03
N ALA A 676 -11.24 -3.93 -23.53
CA ALA A 676 -11.06 -4.15 -24.97
C ALA A 676 -12.03 -5.20 -25.58
N LEU A 677 -12.86 -5.89 -24.78
CA LEU A 677 -13.61 -7.06 -25.26
C LEU A 677 -15.06 -6.77 -25.73
N TRP A 678 -15.60 -5.57 -25.52
CA TRP A 678 -17.01 -5.24 -25.84
C TRP A 678 -17.25 -4.69 -27.25
N GLY A 679 -16.35 -4.95 -28.20
CA GLY A 679 -16.43 -4.43 -29.58
C GLY A 679 -16.84 -5.42 -30.67
N GLN A 680 -16.89 -6.73 -30.41
CA GLN A 680 -17.20 -7.70 -31.46
C GLN A 680 -18.29 -8.68 -31.02
N ILE A 681 -19.38 -8.61 -31.77
CA ILE A 681 -20.64 -9.33 -31.60
C ILE A 681 -20.38 -10.85 -31.67
N ALA A 682 -20.57 -11.54 -30.54
CA ALA A 682 -20.64 -13.00 -30.52
C ALA A 682 -22.01 -13.48 -31.06
N PRO A 683 -22.07 -14.40 -32.05
CA PRO A 683 -23.30 -15.05 -32.43
C PRO A 683 -23.71 -16.10 -31.38
N LYS A 684 -25.02 -16.15 -31.08
CA LYS A 684 -25.67 -17.06 -30.14
C LYS A 684 -25.70 -18.51 -30.66
N SER A 685 -25.30 -19.48 -29.83
CA SER A 685 -25.93 -20.82 -29.74
C SER A 685 -25.63 -21.47 -28.37
N ILE A 686 -26.65 -21.62 -27.52
CA ILE A 686 -27.39 -22.84 -27.14
C ILE A 686 -26.59 -23.83 -26.28
N LEU A 687 -27.07 -23.95 -25.03
CA LEU A 687 -26.66 -24.83 -23.94
C LEU A 687 -26.71 -26.33 -24.27
N SER A 688 -25.66 -27.09 -23.91
CA SER A 688 -25.79 -28.43 -23.34
C SER A 688 -24.55 -28.82 -22.50
N ARG A 689 -24.78 -29.62 -21.46
CA ARG A 689 -23.85 -30.01 -20.39
C ARG A 689 -22.76 -30.98 -20.87
N GLY A 690 -21.53 -30.79 -20.36
CA GLY A 690 -20.49 -31.82 -20.29
C GLY A 690 -19.17 -31.44 -20.98
N GLY A 691 -18.08 -31.43 -20.20
CA GLY A 691 -16.65 -31.48 -20.62
C GLY A 691 -16.24 -30.65 -21.85
N TYR A 692 -15.60 -29.50 -21.64
CA TYR A 692 -14.98 -28.74 -22.71
C TYR A 692 -13.83 -29.53 -23.36
N LYS A 693 -14.13 -30.19 -24.50
CA LYS A 693 -13.15 -30.53 -25.54
C LYS A 693 -13.03 -29.33 -26.51
N ASN A 694 -11.81 -28.79 -26.60
CA ASN A 694 -11.16 -27.98 -27.66
C ASN A 694 -11.97 -27.18 -28.70
N PRO A 695 -11.55 -25.93 -28.98
CA PRO A 695 -11.62 -25.34 -30.32
C PRO A 695 -10.22 -24.88 -30.80
N ALA A 696 -9.72 -25.09 -32.01
CA ALA A 696 -10.08 -25.91 -33.16
C ALA A 696 -8.84 -25.93 -34.10
N LEU A 697 -8.58 -27.06 -34.77
CA LEU A 697 -7.86 -27.17 -36.05
C LEU A 697 -6.37 -26.76 -36.12
N VAL A 698 -5.52 -27.48 -35.38
CA VAL A 698 -4.16 -27.86 -35.81
C VAL A 698 -4.08 -29.38 -35.62
N ASN A 699 -3.52 -30.15 -36.56
CA ASN A 699 -3.44 -31.63 -36.53
C ASN A 699 -3.28 -32.17 -35.08
N ASN A 700 -4.34 -32.75 -34.51
CA ASN A 700 -4.38 -33.22 -33.12
C ASN A 700 -3.21 -34.18 -32.82
N ASP A 701 -2.88 -35.05 -33.78
CA ASP A 701 -1.81 -36.04 -33.65
C ASP A 701 -0.43 -35.39 -33.45
N ASN A 702 -0.19 -34.20 -34.01
CA ASN A 702 1.10 -33.52 -33.85
C ASN A 702 1.25 -32.91 -32.46
N ALA A 703 0.19 -32.30 -31.90
CA ALA A 703 0.24 -31.69 -30.57
C ALA A 703 0.39 -32.73 -29.46
N GLU A 704 -0.32 -33.85 -29.59
CA GLU A 704 -0.22 -34.99 -28.67
C GLU A 704 1.19 -35.62 -28.70
N ASN A 705 1.73 -35.85 -29.91
CA ASN A 705 3.10 -36.36 -30.07
C ASN A 705 4.16 -35.40 -29.51
N ILE A 706 3.94 -34.08 -29.59
CA ILE A 706 4.83 -33.06 -29.03
C ILE A 706 4.84 -33.11 -27.49
N GLY A 707 3.67 -33.17 -26.86
CA GLY A 707 3.54 -33.31 -25.40
C GLY A 707 4.27 -34.55 -24.89
N LYS A 708 3.93 -35.70 -25.46
CA LYS A 708 4.55 -37.00 -25.16
C LYS A 708 6.09 -37.00 -25.34
N THR A 709 6.59 -36.38 -26.40
CA THR A 709 8.03 -36.27 -26.65
C THR A 709 8.72 -35.47 -25.56
N GLY A 710 8.13 -34.35 -25.13
CA GLY A 710 8.72 -33.54 -24.06
C GLY A 710 8.77 -34.26 -22.72
N GLU A 711 7.69 -34.94 -22.35
CA GLU A 711 7.66 -35.74 -21.12
C GLU A 711 8.72 -36.86 -21.15
N LEU A 712 8.87 -37.58 -22.26
CA LEU A 712 9.91 -38.60 -22.39
C LEU A 712 11.32 -38.02 -22.23
N LEU A 713 11.61 -36.87 -22.86
CA LEU A 713 12.90 -36.19 -22.75
C LEU A 713 13.16 -35.75 -21.31
N MET A 714 12.14 -35.19 -20.65
CA MET A 714 12.26 -34.75 -19.27
C MET A 714 12.48 -35.92 -18.31
N PHE A 715 11.72 -37.01 -18.47
CA PHE A 715 11.86 -38.21 -17.67
C PHE A 715 13.26 -38.80 -17.76
N LYS A 716 13.83 -38.94 -18.97
CA LYS A 716 15.20 -39.40 -19.17
C LYS A 716 16.22 -38.49 -18.48
N LYS A 717 16.04 -37.17 -18.59
CA LYS A 717 16.96 -36.19 -18.03
C LYS A 717 16.92 -36.21 -16.49
N LEU A 718 15.73 -36.16 -15.89
CA LEU A 718 15.57 -36.30 -14.43
C LEU A 718 16.10 -37.64 -13.94
N SER A 719 15.86 -38.73 -14.67
CA SER A 719 16.36 -40.06 -14.31
C SER A 719 17.89 -40.12 -14.32
N LYS A 720 18.56 -39.35 -15.21
CA LYS A 720 20.03 -39.23 -15.20
C LYS A 720 20.52 -38.41 -14.00
N ILE A 721 19.82 -37.32 -13.66
CA ILE A 721 20.21 -36.40 -12.57
C ILE A 721 20.00 -37.06 -11.20
N TYR A 722 18.87 -37.72 -10.99
CA TYR A 722 18.46 -38.26 -9.69
C TYR A 722 18.57 -39.78 -9.61
N GLU A 723 19.52 -40.37 -10.36
CA GLU A 723 19.85 -41.81 -10.34
C GLU A 723 18.64 -42.75 -10.53
N GLY A 724 17.67 -42.30 -11.33
CA GLY A 724 16.46 -43.06 -11.65
C GLY A 724 15.36 -42.98 -10.60
N ARG A 725 15.51 -42.15 -9.55
CA ARG A 725 14.48 -41.88 -8.52
C ARG A 725 13.37 -40.96 -9.05
N VAL A 726 12.76 -41.36 -10.15
CA VAL A 726 11.76 -40.60 -10.91
C VAL A 726 10.59 -41.50 -11.27
N ILE A 727 9.37 -41.03 -11.03
CA ILE A 727 8.15 -41.74 -11.39
C ILE A 727 7.37 -40.90 -12.40
N TRP A 728 7.09 -41.51 -13.56
CA TRP A 728 6.26 -40.92 -14.62
C TRP A 728 4.82 -41.40 -14.46
N VAL A 729 3.89 -40.47 -14.24
CA VAL A 729 2.49 -40.76 -13.86
C VAL A 729 1.44 -40.29 -14.88
N SER A 730 1.84 -39.56 -15.92
CA SER A 730 0.92 -39.05 -16.96
C SER A 730 0.29 -40.18 -17.79
N GLU A 731 -0.79 -39.89 -18.53
CA GLU A 731 -1.43 -40.86 -19.41
C GLU A 731 -0.49 -41.39 -20.51
N TYR A 732 0.48 -40.59 -20.96
CA TYR A 732 1.46 -41.00 -21.98
C TYR A 732 2.46 -42.02 -21.45
N ALA A 733 2.63 -42.14 -20.13
CA ALA A 733 3.52 -43.12 -19.51
C ALA A 733 3.10 -44.58 -19.83
N LYS A 734 1.79 -44.83 -20.07
CA LYS A 734 1.24 -46.15 -20.46
C LYS A 734 1.92 -46.76 -21.67
N GLU A 735 2.23 -45.92 -22.66
CA GLU A 735 2.84 -46.36 -23.92
C GLU A 735 4.28 -46.84 -23.74
N TYR A 736 4.96 -46.32 -22.70
CA TYR A 736 6.30 -46.71 -22.34
C TYR A 736 6.36 -47.83 -21.30
N GLY A 737 5.20 -48.34 -20.84
CA GLY A 737 5.10 -49.44 -19.90
C GLY A 737 5.06 -49.01 -18.43
N HIS A 738 4.93 -47.72 -18.16
CA HIS A 738 4.72 -47.18 -16.82
C HIS A 738 3.23 -47.17 -16.49
N THR A 739 2.90 -47.28 -15.20
CA THR A 739 1.51 -47.25 -14.73
C THR A 739 1.16 -45.81 -14.39
N PRO A 740 0.22 -45.18 -15.09
CA PRO A 740 -0.26 -43.86 -14.71
C PRO A 740 -1.05 -43.94 -13.42
N ASP A 741 -1.15 -42.82 -12.72
CA ASP A 741 -2.03 -42.73 -11.58
C ASP A 741 -3.51 -42.70 -12.04
N LYS A 742 -4.40 -43.33 -11.28
CA LYS A 742 -5.83 -43.51 -11.63
C LYS A 742 -6.64 -42.21 -11.53
N SER A 743 -6.03 -41.14 -11.00
CA SER A 743 -6.63 -39.82 -10.83
C SER A 743 -5.79 -38.79 -11.60
N ALA A 744 -6.42 -37.79 -12.21
CA ALA A 744 -5.69 -36.64 -12.74
C ALA A 744 -4.99 -35.93 -11.56
N VAL A 745 -3.73 -36.27 -11.30
CA VAL A 745 -2.97 -35.76 -10.15
C VAL A 745 -2.46 -34.32 -10.35
N GLY A 746 -2.47 -33.83 -11.60
CA GLY A 746 -2.11 -32.45 -11.95
C GLY A 746 -0.61 -32.18 -12.06
N TYR A 747 0.18 -33.23 -12.26
CA TYR A 747 1.60 -33.21 -12.65
C TYR A 747 1.89 -34.42 -13.55
N ASP A 748 2.94 -34.35 -14.37
CA ASP A 748 3.31 -35.43 -15.29
C ASP A 748 4.25 -36.45 -14.64
N MET A 749 5.18 -35.99 -13.82
CA MET A 749 6.16 -36.83 -13.13
C MET A 749 6.56 -36.24 -11.78
N HIS A 750 7.17 -37.05 -10.92
CA HIS A 750 7.81 -36.57 -9.70
C HIS A 750 9.14 -37.27 -9.47
N TYR A 751 10.04 -36.61 -8.73
CA TYR A 751 11.35 -37.15 -8.38
C TYR A 751 11.68 -36.91 -6.91
N ILE A 752 12.61 -37.69 -6.38
CA ILE A 752 13.15 -37.54 -5.03
C ILE A 752 14.58 -37.00 -5.14
N ASP A 753 14.83 -35.85 -4.54
CA ASP A 753 16.14 -35.18 -4.55
C ASP A 753 17.13 -35.83 -3.56
N GLU A 754 18.34 -35.29 -3.47
CA GLU A 754 19.37 -35.68 -2.50
C GLU A 754 18.97 -35.49 -1.03
N ASN A 755 18.01 -34.60 -0.75
CA ASN A 755 17.50 -34.32 0.60
C ASN A 755 16.28 -35.19 0.97
N ASN A 756 15.87 -36.10 0.08
CA ASN A 756 14.65 -36.92 0.16
C ASN A 756 13.34 -36.13 0.05
N ASP A 757 13.40 -34.92 -0.52
CA ASP A 757 12.24 -34.11 -0.86
C ASP A 757 11.63 -34.58 -2.18
N THR A 758 10.30 -34.66 -2.21
CA THR A 758 9.54 -34.98 -3.41
C THR A 758 9.26 -33.70 -4.19
N HIS A 759 9.69 -33.67 -5.45
CA HIS A 759 9.39 -32.58 -6.38
C HIS A 759 8.44 -33.06 -7.47
N TYR A 760 7.40 -32.28 -7.72
CA TYR A 760 6.36 -32.54 -8.72
C TYR A 760 6.64 -31.69 -9.96
N VAL A 761 6.56 -32.30 -11.13
CA VAL A 761 6.93 -31.67 -12.40
C VAL A 761 5.79 -31.76 -13.39
N GLU A 762 5.39 -30.60 -13.87
CA GLU A 762 4.51 -30.43 -15.02
C GLU A 762 5.34 -29.99 -16.24
N VAL A 763 5.22 -30.71 -17.34
CA VAL A 763 6.01 -30.51 -18.55
C VAL A 763 5.18 -29.78 -19.60
N LYS A 764 5.62 -28.58 -19.96
CA LYS A 764 4.99 -27.79 -21.03
C LYS A 764 5.92 -27.70 -22.23
N THR A 765 5.42 -28.02 -23.41
CA THR A 765 6.23 -28.12 -24.63
C THR A 765 5.80 -27.11 -25.69
N SER A 766 6.77 -26.61 -26.46
CA SER A 766 6.52 -25.78 -27.64
C SER A 766 7.44 -26.13 -28.81
N ILE A 767 6.92 -25.96 -30.03
CA ILE A 767 7.71 -26.10 -31.28
C ILE A 767 8.61 -24.89 -31.49
N GLY A 768 8.21 -23.71 -31.00
CA GLY A 768 9.00 -22.48 -31.03
C GLY A 768 9.48 -22.05 -29.65
N ASN A 769 9.86 -20.78 -29.55
CA ASN A 769 10.37 -20.13 -28.33
C ASN A 769 9.44 -19.04 -27.77
N GLN A 770 8.17 -19.02 -28.18
CA GLN A 770 7.20 -18.04 -27.68
C GLN A 770 6.84 -18.38 -26.22
N PRO A 771 6.99 -17.46 -25.26
CA PRO A 771 6.83 -17.71 -23.82
C PRO A 771 5.36 -17.86 -23.43
N GLU A 772 4.77 -18.97 -23.85
CA GLU A 772 3.38 -19.30 -23.62
C GLU A 772 3.14 -20.80 -23.55
N PHE A 773 2.22 -21.21 -22.68
CA PHE A 773 1.76 -22.59 -22.59
C PHE A 773 0.30 -22.67 -22.11
N HIS A 774 -0.33 -23.81 -22.31
CA HIS A 774 -1.68 -24.10 -21.79
C HIS A 774 -1.56 -24.83 -20.46
N ILE A 775 -2.46 -24.53 -19.51
CA ILE A 775 -2.49 -25.16 -18.20
C ILE A 775 -3.93 -25.49 -17.80
N THR A 776 -4.13 -26.58 -17.06
CA THR A 776 -5.46 -26.95 -16.56
C THR A 776 -5.72 -26.41 -15.15
N ILE A 777 -7.01 -26.30 -14.77
CA ILE A 777 -7.41 -25.93 -13.40
C ILE A 777 -6.85 -26.94 -12.38
N ASN A 778 -6.75 -28.21 -12.77
CA ASN A 778 -6.26 -29.25 -11.89
C ASN A 778 -4.76 -29.08 -11.61
N GLU A 779 -3.95 -28.82 -12.64
CA GLU A 779 -2.53 -28.47 -12.50
C GLU A 779 -2.34 -27.25 -11.59
N ILE A 780 -3.16 -26.19 -11.74
CA ILE A 780 -3.07 -25.01 -10.87
C ILE A 780 -3.39 -25.38 -9.41
N LYS A 781 -4.45 -26.15 -9.16
CA LYS A 781 -4.80 -26.59 -7.80
C LYS A 781 -3.69 -27.43 -7.18
N THR A 782 -3.11 -28.33 -7.95
CA THR A 782 -1.98 -29.16 -7.55
C THR A 782 -0.73 -28.32 -7.27
N ALA A 783 -0.45 -27.32 -8.11
CA ALA A 783 0.64 -26.38 -7.88
C ALA A 783 0.44 -25.60 -6.58
N MET A 784 -0.77 -25.11 -6.30
CA MET A 784 -1.07 -24.43 -5.04
C MET A 784 -0.95 -25.36 -3.82
N ALA A 785 -1.32 -26.63 -3.96
CA ALA A 785 -1.27 -27.60 -2.88
C ALA A 785 0.16 -28.02 -2.52
N TYR A 786 1.06 -28.15 -3.50
CA TYR A 786 2.44 -28.60 -3.27
C TYR A 786 3.46 -27.47 -3.12
N GLY A 787 3.08 -26.21 -3.34
CA GLY A 787 3.92 -25.06 -3.04
C GLY A 787 5.24 -25.07 -3.82
N ASP A 788 6.34 -24.73 -3.17
CA ASP A 788 7.68 -24.66 -3.80
C ASP A 788 8.20 -26.01 -4.33
N ARG A 789 7.56 -27.13 -3.96
CA ARG A 789 7.88 -28.47 -4.48
C ARG A 789 7.30 -28.73 -5.87
N TYR A 790 6.44 -27.85 -6.40
CA TYR A 790 5.88 -27.98 -7.73
C TYR A 790 6.65 -27.14 -8.76
N HIS A 791 6.98 -27.73 -9.90
CA HIS A 791 7.75 -27.09 -10.96
C HIS A 791 7.02 -27.18 -12.28
N VAL A 792 6.92 -26.04 -12.97
CA VAL A 792 6.58 -26.02 -14.39
C VAL A 792 7.87 -25.99 -15.19
N ILE A 793 8.17 -27.08 -15.90
CA ILE A 793 9.31 -27.16 -16.80
C ILE A 793 8.84 -26.89 -18.22
N TRP A 794 9.32 -25.79 -18.80
CA TRP A 794 9.00 -25.40 -20.16
C TRP A 794 10.11 -25.79 -21.13
N ILE A 795 9.78 -26.64 -22.11
CA ILE A 795 10.69 -27.17 -23.12
C ILE A 795 10.40 -26.49 -24.46
N THR A 796 11.35 -25.72 -24.97
CA THR A 796 11.24 -25.01 -26.26
C THR A 796 11.94 -25.76 -27.38
N ASN A 797 11.50 -25.51 -28.62
CA ASN A 797 12.06 -26.10 -29.83
C ASN A 797 12.24 -27.63 -29.72
N VAL A 798 11.23 -28.34 -29.19
CA VAL A 798 11.35 -29.76 -28.80
C VAL A 798 11.91 -30.65 -29.92
N SER A 799 11.57 -30.35 -31.17
CA SER A 799 12.00 -31.12 -32.36
C SER A 799 13.41 -30.78 -32.86
N ASP A 800 14.05 -29.71 -32.37
CA ASP A 800 15.39 -29.29 -32.79
C ASP A 800 16.39 -29.41 -31.63
N LYS A 801 17.21 -30.46 -31.66
CA LYS A 801 18.26 -30.74 -30.66
C LYS A 801 19.17 -29.54 -30.40
N ASN A 802 19.53 -28.77 -31.43
CA ASN A 802 20.48 -27.66 -31.32
C ASN A 802 19.83 -26.41 -30.74
N ALA A 803 18.54 -26.17 -31.02
CA ALA A 803 17.79 -25.04 -30.50
C ALA A 803 17.00 -25.32 -29.21
N ARG A 804 16.86 -26.60 -28.80
CA ARG A 804 16.10 -27.02 -27.62
C ARG A 804 16.59 -26.34 -26.34
N GLN A 805 15.67 -25.95 -25.47
CA GLN A 805 15.99 -25.49 -24.12
C GLN A 805 15.03 -26.12 -23.11
N TYR A 806 15.53 -26.39 -21.92
CA TYR A 806 14.76 -26.83 -20.75
C TYR A 806 14.79 -25.69 -19.75
N VAL A 807 13.63 -25.13 -19.40
CA VAL A 807 13.54 -23.96 -18.52
C VAL A 807 12.66 -24.29 -17.32
N ASP A 808 13.24 -24.26 -16.13
CA ASP A 808 12.49 -24.35 -14.87
C ASP A 808 11.90 -22.99 -14.53
N LEU A 809 10.57 -22.88 -14.62
CA LEU A 809 9.82 -21.69 -14.25
C LEU A 809 9.49 -21.63 -12.76
N LYS A 810 9.85 -22.67 -11.98
CA LYS A 810 9.40 -22.89 -10.60
C LYS A 810 7.87 -22.92 -10.51
N ASN A 811 7.33 -22.80 -9.31
CA ASN A 811 5.91 -22.62 -9.11
C ASN A 811 5.51 -21.15 -9.31
N ILE A 812 4.96 -20.84 -10.48
CA ILE A 812 4.54 -19.48 -10.82
C ILE A 812 3.18 -19.12 -10.22
N PHE A 813 2.47 -20.07 -9.59
CA PHE A 813 1.09 -19.92 -9.13
C PHE A 813 0.94 -19.71 -7.62
N ILE A 814 2.06 -19.47 -6.92
CA ILE A 814 2.13 -19.20 -5.47
C ILE A 814 2.91 -17.91 -5.19
N ASN A 815 2.89 -17.45 -3.94
CA ASN A 815 3.63 -16.28 -3.46
C ASN A 815 3.33 -15.02 -4.30
N PHE A 816 2.04 -14.68 -4.44
CA PHE A 816 1.62 -13.42 -5.04
C PHE A 816 1.89 -12.26 -4.07
N ASP A 817 2.24 -11.09 -4.60
CA ASP A 817 2.28 -9.85 -3.80
C ASP A 817 0.88 -9.51 -3.25
N GLU A 818 0.78 -8.66 -2.22
CA GLU A 818 -0.49 -8.39 -1.49
C GLU A 818 -1.68 -7.98 -2.39
N ASP A 819 -1.40 -7.37 -3.55
CA ASP A 819 -2.41 -6.92 -4.53
C ASP A 819 -2.51 -7.83 -5.78
N GLU A 820 -1.76 -8.93 -5.83
CA GLU A 820 -1.71 -9.85 -6.97
C GLU A 820 -2.56 -11.11 -6.79
N ASN A 821 -3.06 -11.65 -7.90
CA ASN A 821 -3.68 -12.97 -7.95
C ASN A 821 -3.49 -13.60 -9.34
N PHE A 822 -3.98 -14.83 -9.53
CA PHE A 822 -3.86 -15.54 -10.80
C PHE A 822 -4.31 -14.71 -12.04
N PHE A 823 -5.40 -13.95 -11.93
CA PHE A 823 -5.95 -13.14 -13.02
C PHE A 823 -5.28 -11.77 -13.17
N PHE A 824 -4.65 -11.29 -12.10
CA PHE A 824 -4.01 -9.99 -12.01
C PHE A 824 -2.64 -10.15 -11.35
N ASN A 825 -1.62 -10.50 -12.13
CA ASN A 825 -0.25 -10.54 -11.64
C ASN A 825 0.70 -9.93 -12.66
N SER A 826 1.83 -9.43 -12.17
CA SER A 826 2.85 -8.81 -13.00
C SER A 826 3.79 -9.85 -13.66
N ARG A 827 3.84 -11.10 -13.19
CA ARG A 827 4.77 -12.13 -13.69
C ARG A 827 4.26 -12.85 -14.95
N PHE A 828 2.96 -13.00 -15.11
CA PHE A 828 2.31 -13.67 -16.24
C PHE A 828 0.89 -13.12 -16.49
N LYS A 829 0.33 -13.42 -17.66
CA LYS A 829 -1.04 -13.05 -18.04
C LYS A 829 -1.85 -14.28 -18.46
N PRO A 830 -2.98 -14.60 -17.81
CA PRO A 830 -3.89 -15.62 -18.30
C PRO A 830 -4.74 -15.10 -19.46
N VAL A 831 -4.84 -15.89 -20.53
CA VAL A 831 -5.74 -15.66 -21.67
C VAL A 831 -6.96 -16.58 -21.50
N LEU A 832 -8.08 -15.97 -21.08
CA LEU A 832 -9.29 -16.66 -20.60
C LEU A 832 -9.98 -17.55 -21.63
N THR A 833 -9.78 -17.31 -22.92
CA THR A 833 -10.43 -18.10 -23.99
C THR A 833 -9.83 -19.49 -24.17
N ALA A 834 -8.68 -19.81 -23.54
CA ALA A 834 -7.99 -21.10 -23.69
C ALA A 834 -7.22 -21.61 -22.46
N PHE A 835 -7.32 -20.97 -21.28
CA PHE A 835 -6.44 -21.26 -20.13
C PHE A 835 -4.94 -21.26 -20.51
N LYS A 836 -4.57 -20.26 -21.31
CA LYS A 836 -3.20 -20.08 -21.78
C LYS A 836 -2.48 -19.05 -20.91
N ILE A 837 -1.29 -19.37 -20.44
CA ILE A 837 -0.41 -18.47 -19.70
C ILE A 837 0.58 -17.86 -20.68
N ALA A 838 0.66 -16.54 -20.74
CA ALA A 838 1.67 -15.80 -21.50
C ALA A 838 2.58 -15.02 -20.54
N PHE A 839 3.88 -15.02 -20.77
CA PHE A 839 4.85 -14.42 -19.86
C PHE A 839 6.05 -13.80 -20.59
N THR A 840 7.00 -13.23 -19.83
CA THR A 840 8.29 -12.77 -20.35
C THR A 840 9.37 -13.25 -19.39
N LEU A 841 10.49 -13.74 -19.95
CA LEU A 841 11.48 -14.50 -19.21
C LEU A 841 12.88 -13.89 -19.35
N VAL A 842 13.64 -13.88 -18.26
CA VAL A 842 15.11 -13.85 -18.29
C VAL A 842 15.64 -15.24 -17.99
N ILE A 843 16.42 -15.79 -18.91
CA ILE A 843 17.17 -17.03 -18.68
C ILE A 843 18.45 -16.66 -17.93
N ASN A 844 18.65 -17.25 -16.75
CA ASN A 844 19.89 -17.08 -16.01
C ASN A 844 20.89 -18.11 -16.54
N GLU A 845 21.98 -17.67 -17.18
CA GLU A 845 23.05 -18.59 -17.58
C GLU A 845 23.71 -19.19 -16.33
N PRO A 846 24.05 -20.49 -16.33
CA PRO A 846 24.75 -21.10 -15.21
C PRO A 846 26.10 -20.40 -15.00
N LYS A 847 26.32 -19.84 -13.80
CA LYS A 847 27.64 -19.36 -13.40
C LYS A 847 28.56 -20.57 -13.34
N HIS A 848 29.47 -20.71 -14.29
CA HIS A 848 30.65 -21.57 -14.12
C HIS A 848 31.37 -21.14 -12.84
N GLN A 849 31.20 -21.89 -11.76
CA GLN A 849 32.14 -21.84 -10.64
C GLN A 849 33.46 -22.40 -11.16
N LEU A 850 34.44 -21.51 -11.37
CA LEU A 850 35.83 -21.88 -11.52
C LEU A 850 36.24 -22.66 -10.27
N ILE A 851 36.30 -23.98 -10.39
CA ILE A 851 37.04 -24.83 -9.46
C ILE A 851 38.50 -24.42 -9.62
N VAL A 852 39.02 -23.66 -8.66
CA VAL A 852 40.45 -23.46 -8.49
C VAL A 852 41.03 -24.80 -8.04
N GLU A 853 41.68 -25.50 -8.95
CA GLU A 853 42.54 -26.63 -8.63
C GLU A 853 43.57 -26.17 -7.57
N LYS A 854 43.52 -26.78 -6.39
CA LYS A 854 44.65 -26.76 -5.47
C LYS A 854 45.79 -27.51 -6.14
N GLN A 855 46.82 -26.79 -6.59
CA GLN A 855 48.11 -27.38 -6.87
C GLN A 855 48.73 -27.85 -5.56
N ASP A 856 49.07 -29.13 -5.51
CA ASP A 856 50.00 -29.73 -4.57
C ASP A 856 51.34 -29.00 -4.64
N GLU A 857 51.68 -28.24 -3.59
CA GLU A 857 53.08 -27.90 -3.32
C GLU A 857 53.68 -28.97 -2.41
N THR A 858 54.40 -29.88 -3.05
CA THR A 858 55.52 -30.60 -2.45
C THR A 858 56.72 -29.64 -2.40
N THR A 859 56.99 -29.02 -1.26
CA THR A 859 58.34 -28.91 -0.65
C THR A 859 58.28 -28.42 0.79
#